data_AF-A0A078B8A9-F1
#
_entry.id   AF-A0A078B8A9-F1
#
_cell.length_a   1.000
_cell.length_b   1.000
_cell.length_c   1.000
_cell.angle_alpha   90.00
_cell.angle_beta   90.00
_cell.angle_gamma   90.00
#
_symmetry.space_group_name_H-M   'P 1'
#
loop_
_entity.id
_entity.type
_entity.pdbx_description
1 polymer ?
#
loop_
_entity_poly.entity_id
_entity_poly.type
_entity_poly.pdbx_seq_one_letter_code
_entity_poly.pdbx_strand_id
1 'polypeptide(L)'
;MSIMDTFYAKFQSVGEASVFVRYMPCLIGSESVLKARLQQSNGVNPQSQNFTINMEDKDIQSDSVLVEIIQKNEINSRNHLILRYNIDKEFYEIMALKMMQINDKEISMLDGFIQVNSMDKVYIPCNKCYMPHLYYFILPIRENISQQFKDGAMNQQKTSATNNQTTNVDEKLSQMMKKTPDKILQQKWGSMEKETLKKHLLLFGYGRWRKIRKYSKCHDKILKDKSDVEMKAFANDFIRTLFEYLQNEKNELKTFLINLIDEKPEDPFVQSQPKEWGEQISQRAAPWAKRIQLLYRVKGLVQTYKGERKKYFTKPEIEQDPFIKKEYETWNNLLNFLPAQVFYGQRPSVWWTLRHDIDLLFGTYKYGYAMYQSMRSDTSLSFHKSEQVESQYQEFPNADNITRRLKKLVQIIGKSEYQSNLCFEKPLNALEPTGFTLEDKNMIYETLINFGVPVNSDGKNDYGFLRSQLMKIQTDSGVVNTNQNMNLGNNDDQNKDAERNTAQNLERFIQRLRMESQKIIQAKNAIVDVDSDVNQDQLMREESKGEEIPTTKNKNVIFDPDEDGYNFGYEKACILHKNMNILQFIRKTLLPNNCKQFEVGLEALQEQFQKERLQLENMEEDFSMQDLKSSQLLPDNWICEKHDKNLLIALNYNGFEFLKNLSGNREYGFEDIEISYDLAFKRIEEICEFYKDYQQQSRVVKKPKKEILPQNQNTEGQLQQQQSFSEPKRKIAKVQVQRNDDGIIEYERSQYHTEKNLFPIGFKSLREHNSQTRLGERCQYICEILDGGSKPQYRVTPQDDPENSITRDSSTGCWIDICKKINELQGNKRSTVTVSGPERFGLADVNVIKLMQQLPNANKCQRYQYRADI
;
A
#
# COMPACT_ATOMS: atom_id res chain seq x y z
N MET A 1 -2.76 -8.86 -36.07
CA MET A 1 -3.95 -9.47 -35.44
C MET A 1 -5.16 -9.03 -36.23
N SER A 2 -5.89 -9.98 -36.82
CA SER A 2 -7.09 -9.75 -37.62
C SER A 2 -8.21 -9.14 -36.77
N ILE A 3 -8.88 -8.12 -37.30
CA ILE A 3 -10.10 -7.55 -36.73
C ILE A 3 -11.19 -8.64 -36.78
N MET A 4 -11.72 -9.01 -35.62
CA MET A 4 -12.93 -9.83 -35.50
C MET A 4 -14.14 -8.90 -35.56
N ASP A 5 -14.72 -8.67 -36.73
CA ASP A 5 -16.02 -8.00 -36.82
C ASP A 5 -17.11 -8.99 -36.42
N THR A 6 -17.63 -8.78 -35.21
CA THR A 6 -18.70 -9.59 -34.62
C THR A 6 -20.01 -8.83 -34.79
N PHE A 7 -20.94 -9.36 -35.57
CA PHE A 7 -22.27 -8.74 -35.73
C PHE A 7 -23.23 -9.28 -34.65
N TYR A 8 -24.09 -8.41 -34.11
CA TYR A 8 -24.96 -8.72 -32.97
C TYR A 8 -26.44 -8.67 -33.37
N ALA A 9 -27.20 -9.72 -33.02
CA ALA A 9 -28.66 -9.71 -33.03
C ALA A 9 -29.20 -9.74 -31.58
N LYS A 10 -30.30 -9.03 -31.30
CA LYS A 10 -30.94 -8.97 -29.97
C LYS A 10 -32.39 -9.46 -30.04
N PHE A 11 -32.77 -10.32 -29.10
CA PHE A 11 -34.17 -10.72 -28.88
C PHE A 11 -34.75 -9.96 -27.68
N GLN A 12 -35.97 -9.44 -27.83
CA GLN A 12 -36.68 -8.71 -26.76
C GLN A 12 -38.07 -9.32 -26.53
N SER A 13 -38.32 -9.76 -25.29
CA SER A 13 -39.62 -10.30 -24.84
C SER A 13 -40.58 -9.19 -24.41
N VAL A 14 -41.88 -9.40 -24.58
CA VAL A 14 -42.95 -8.49 -24.10
C VAL A 14 -43.74 -9.20 -22.99
N GLY A 15 -43.68 -8.68 -21.76
CA GLY A 15 -44.48 -9.18 -20.61
C GLY A 15 -43.66 -9.58 -19.38
N GLU A 16 -43.82 -8.80 -18.30
CA GLU A 16 -43.53 -8.95 -16.85
C GLU A 16 -42.33 -9.73 -16.28
N ALA A 17 -41.40 -10.25 -17.08
CA ALA A 17 -40.07 -10.62 -16.59
C ALA A 17 -39.04 -10.30 -17.66
N SER A 18 -38.13 -9.36 -17.37
CA SER A 18 -37.00 -9.02 -18.24
C SER A 18 -36.01 -10.19 -18.30
N VAL A 19 -36.29 -11.18 -19.16
CA VAL A 19 -35.34 -12.24 -19.49
C VAL A 19 -34.37 -11.67 -20.52
N PHE A 20 -33.15 -11.37 -20.10
CA PHE A 20 -32.05 -11.02 -20.99
C PHE A 20 -31.52 -12.30 -21.64
N VAL A 21 -31.76 -12.47 -22.94
CA VAL A 21 -31.03 -13.47 -23.75
C VAL A 21 -29.77 -12.80 -24.32
N ARG A 22 -28.66 -13.54 -24.25
CA ARG A 22 -27.27 -13.11 -24.53
C ARG A 22 -27.11 -12.59 -25.97
N TYR A 23 -26.26 -11.58 -26.12
CA TYR A 23 -25.70 -11.11 -27.39
C TYR A 23 -25.16 -12.29 -28.21
N MET A 24 -25.62 -12.46 -29.45
CA MET A 24 -25.16 -13.54 -30.34
C MET A 24 -24.05 -13.01 -31.25
N PRO A 25 -22.84 -13.60 -31.23
CA PRO A 25 -21.83 -13.32 -32.22
C PRO A 25 -22.16 -14.04 -33.54
N CYS A 26 -22.51 -13.30 -34.59
CA CYS A 26 -22.51 -13.86 -35.94
C CYS A 26 -21.07 -13.90 -36.47
N LEU A 27 -20.56 -15.10 -36.75
CA LEU A 27 -19.32 -15.29 -37.48
C LEU A 27 -19.62 -15.19 -38.98
N ILE A 28 -18.98 -14.25 -39.65
CA ILE A 28 -19.08 -14.05 -41.10
C ILE A 28 -17.72 -14.41 -41.72
N GLY A 29 -17.70 -15.35 -42.66
CA GLY A 29 -16.50 -15.77 -43.36
C GLY A 29 -16.85 -16.72 -44.52
N SER A 30 -15.97 -16.80 -45.52
CA SER A 30 -16.13 -17.76 -46.62
C SER A 30 -16.05 -19.19 -46.09
N GLU A 31 -16.68 -20.13 -46.79
CA GLU A 31 -16.77 -21.56 -46.47
C GLU A 31 -15.41 -22.22 -46.14
N SER A 32 -14.31 -21.68 -46.67
CA SER A 32 -12.93 -22.08 -46.36
C SER A 32 -12.42 -21.67 -44.97
N VAL A 33 -12.85 -20.51 -44.45
CA VAL A 33 -12.43 -19.94 -43.15
C VAL A 33 -13.15 -20.60 -41.98
N LEU A 34 -14.39 -21.06 -42.21
CA LEU A 34 -15.22 -21.69 -41.19
C LEU A 34 -14.87 -23.17 -40.98
N LYS A 35 -14.55 -23.91 -42.05
CA LYS A 35 -14.10 -25.32 -41.98
C LYS A 35 -12.83 -25.51 -41.15
N ALA A 36 -11.88 -24.58 -41.22
CA ALA A 36 -10.65 -24.62 -40.42
C ALA A 36 -10.91 -24.49 -38.90
N ARG A 37 -12.05 -23.92 -38.49
CA ARG A 37 -12.39 -23.68 -37.08
C ARG A 37 -13.22 -24.81 -36.45
N LEU A 38 -14.01 -25.55 -37.23
CA LEU A 38 -14.87 -26.63 -36.73
C LEU A 38 -14.10 -27.92 -36.42
N GLN A 39 -13.03 -28.23 -37.17
CA GLN A 39 -12.19 -29.41 -36.92
C GLN A 39 -11.41 -29.37 -35.58
N GLN A 40 -11.37 -28.22 -34.90
CA GLN A 40 -10.68 -28.02 -33.61
C GLN A 40 -11.58 -28.24 -32.36
N SER A 41 -12.84 -28.65 -32.53
CA SER A 41 -13.82 -28.71 -31.41
C SER A 41 -14.16 -30.11 -30.88
N ASN A 42 -13.60 -31.18 -31.45
CA ASN A 42 -13.78 -32.53 -30.92
C ASN A 42 -12.57 -32.96 -30.09
N GLY A 43 -12.55 -32.52 -28.83
CA GLY A 43 -11.65 -33.07 -27.81
C GLY A 43 -11.10 -32.04 -26.84
N VAL A 44 -11.73 -31.97 -25.66
CA VAL A 44 -11.16 -31.48 -24.39
C VAL A 44 -10.98 -29.96 -24.22
N ASN A 45 -11.86 -29.42 -23.35
CA ASN A 45 -11.71 -28.31 -22.40
C ASN A 45 -10.67 -27.18 -22.70
N PRO A 46 -11.10 -25.96 -23.08
CA PRO A 46 -10.16 -24.89 -23.40
C PRO A 46 -9.92 -23.92 -22.23
N GLN A 47 -8.83 -24.14 -21.49
CA GLN A 47 -8.03 -23.04 -20.91
C GLN A 47 -6.86 -22.72 -21.86
N SER A 48 -6.79 -21.47 -22.30
CA SER A 48 -5.64 -20.70 -22.85
C SER A 48 -4.64 -21.31 -23.85
N GLN A 49 -4.64 -20.70 -25.04
CA GLN A 49 -3.51 -20.17 -25.85
C GLN A 49 -2.57 -21.07 -26.72
N ASN A 50 -2.51 -20.62 -27.99
CA ASN A 50 -1.49 -20.66 -29.06
C ASN A 50 -1.15 -22.01 -29.72
N PHE A 51 -1.02 -22.04 -31.06
CA PHE A 51 0.11 -22.64 -31.84
C PHE A 51 -0.14 -22.52 -33.37
N THR A 52 0.94 -22.71 -34.16
CA THR A 52 1.17 -22.25 -35.55
C THR A 52 1.42 -23.43 -36.53
N ILE A 53 0.93 -23.33 -37.79
CA ILE A 53 1.36 -24.00 -39.08
C ILE A 53 1.16 -25.55 -39.16
N ASN A 54 0.85 -26.29 -40.25
CA ASN A 54 1.01 -26.23 -41.73
C ASN A 54 -0.12 -27.02 -42.44
N MET A 55 -0.30 -26.80 -43.75
CA MET A 55 -1.35 -27.40 -44.60
C MET A 55 -1.01 -28.82 -45.10
N GLU A 56 -2.00 -29.72 -45.16
CA GLU A 56 -2.12 -30.76 -46.20
C GLU A 56 -3.52 -31.45 -46.21
N ASP A 57 -4.30 -31.08 -47.24
CA ASP A 57 -5.38 -31.74 -47.98
C ASP A 57 -6.57 -32.55 -47.39
N LYS A 58 -7.75 -32.16 -47.93
CA LYS A 58 -8.92 -32.94 -48.44
C LYS A 58 -9.83 -33.72 -47.48
N ASP A 59 -10.88 -33.05 -46.98
CA ASP A 59 -12.27 -33.27 -47.45
C ASP A 59 -13.26 -32.32 -46.73
N ILE A 60 -14.26 -31.87 -47.49
CA ILE A 60 -15.13 -30.70 -47.25
C ILE A 60 -16.59 -31.17 -47.12
N GLN A 61 -17.33 -30.78 -46.06
CA GLN A 61 -18.66 -30.12 -46.09
C GLN A 61 -19.38 -30.07 -44.72
N SER A 62 -19.56 -28.87 -44.14
CA SER A 62 -20.82 -28.29 -43.62
C SER A 62 -20.57 -27.13 -42.62
N ASP A 63 -21.04 -25.92 -42.96
CA ASP A 63 -20.87 -24.68 -42.19
C ASP A 63 -22.19 -24.25 -41.52
N SER A 64 -22.23 -24.11 -40.18
CA SER A 64 -23.34 -23.48 -39.43
C SER A 64 -22.92 -23.07 -38.01
N VAL A 65 -23.39 -21.90 -37.52
CA VAL A 65 -23.19 -21.43 -36.13
C VAL A 65 -24.36 -21.88 -35.25
N LEU A 66 -24.09 -22.69 -34.23
CA LEU A 66 -25.08 -23.18 -33.28
C LEU A 66 -25.46 -22.08 -32.27
N VAL A 67 -26.76 -21.79 -32.14
CA VAL A 67 -27.29 -20.79 -31.22
C VAL A 67 -27.99 -21.47 -30.04
N GLU A 68 -27.49 -21.21 -28.83
CA GLU A 68 -28.01 -21.77 -27.58
C GLU A 68 -28.87 -20.73 -26.85
N ILE A 69 -30.17 -20.98 -26.70
CA ILE A 69 -31.09 -20.13 -25.94
C ILE A 69 -31.19 -20.71 -24.51
N ILE A 70 -30.45 -20.12 -23.57
CA ILE A 70 -30.50 -20.51 -22.15
C ILE A 70 -31.64 -19.76 -21.46
N GLN A 71 -32.71 -20.47 -21.09
CA GLN A 71 -33.68 -19.97 -20.13
C GLN A 71 -33.06 -20.03 -18.72
N LYS A 72 -33.07 -18.92 -17.99
CA LYS A 72 -32.68 -18.88 -16.58
C LYS A 72 -33.56 -19.87 -15.80
N ASN A 73 -32.98 -21.01 -15.42
CA ASN A 73 -33.40 -21.99 -14.40
C ASN A 73 -33.46 -23.46 -14.84
N GLU A 74 -32.94 -23.84 -16.01
CA GLU A 74 -32.66 -25.26 -16.27
C GLU A 74 -31.28 -25.41 -16.91
N ILE A 75 -30.34 -25.98 -16.15
CA ILE A 75 -29.16 -26.63 -16.74
C ILE A 75 -29.65 -27.99 -17.23
N ASN A 76 -30.31 -28.00 -18.39
CA ASN A 76 -30.42 -29.16 -19.27
C ASN A 76 -30.77 -28.67 -20.69
N SER A 77 -29.91 -29.05 -21.63
CA SER A 77 -29.77 -28.56 -23.02
C SER A 77 -31.02 -28.67 -23.91
N ARG A 78 -31.23 -27.70 -24.83
CA ARG A 78 -32.01 -27.83 -26.08
C ARG A 78 -31.98 -26.54 -26.94
N ASN A 79 -31.27 -26.57 -28.08
CA ASN A 79 -31.27 -25.49 -29.08
C ASN A 79 -32.63 -25.40 -29.79
N HIS A 80 -33.11 -24.20 -30.09
CA HIS A 80 -34.43 -23.98 -30.72
C HIS A 80 -34.34 -23.47 -32.17
N LEU A 81 -33.26 -22.80 -32.57
CA LEU A 81 -33.08 -22.23 -33.92
C LEU A 81 -31.59 -22.01 -34.26
N ILE A 82 -31.29 -21.79 -35.54
CA ILE A 82 -29.98 -21.37 -36.08
C ILE A 82 -30.18 -20.06 -36.85
N LEU A 83 -29.31 -19.06 -36.67
CA LEU A 83 -29.33 -17.79 -37.40
C LEU A 83 -27.99 -17.60 -38.15
N ARG A 84 -28.04 -17.20 -39.42
CA ARG A 84 -26.86 -16.88 -40.24
C ARG A 84 -27.09 -15.64 -41.10
N TYR A 85 -26.00 -15.02 -41.57
CA TYR A 85 -26.04 -13.96 -42.57
C TYR A 85 -25.57 -14.51 -43.92
N ASN A 86 -26.40 -14.39 -44.95
CA ASN A 86 -26.07 -14.76 -46.31
C ASN A 86 -25.37 -13.59 -46.98
N ILE A 87 -24.06 -13.71 -47.22
CA ILE A 87 -23.23 -12.64 -47.80
C ILE A 87 -23.64 -12.35 -49.24
N ASP A 88 -23.87 -13.40 -50.04
CA ASP A 88 -24.18 -13.27 -51.47
C ASP A 88 -25.52 -12.59 -51.72
N LYS A 89 -26.48 -12.82 -50.80
CA LYS A 89 -27.83 -12.26 -50.91
C LYS A 89 -28.09 -11.06 -50.00
N GLU A 90 -27.12 -10.70 -49.16
CA GLU A 90 -27.16 -9.58 -48.21
C GLU A 90 -28.36 -9.59 -47.22
N PHE A 91 -28.77 -10.76 -46.73
CA PHE A 91 -29.84 -10.87 -45.72
C PHE A 91 -29.59 -11.95 -44.68
N TYR A 92 -30.31 -11.87 -43.55
CA TYR A 92 -30.24 -12.86 -42.48
C TYR A 92 -31.21 -14.01 -42.74
N GLU A 93 -30.80 -15.23 -42.43
CA GLU A 93 -31.58 -16.45 -42.56
C GLU A 93 -31.63 -17.21 -41.24
N ILE A 94 -32.77 -17.81 -40.93
CA ILE A 94 -33.00 -18.60 -39.73
C ILE A 94 -33.47 -20.02 -40.10
N MET A 95 -33.06 -21.03 -39.35
CA MET A 95 -33.63 -22.38 -39.43
C MET A 95 -34.16 -22.79 -38.06
N ALA A 96 -35.40 -23.26 -38.01
CA ALA A 96 -36.00 -23.77 -36.78
C ALA A 96 -35.45 -25.17 -36.46
N LEU A 97 -34.97 -25.38 -35.24
CA LEU A 97 -34.58 -26.72 -34.75
C LEU A 97 -35.74 -27.42 -34.05
N LYS A 98 -36.80 -26.67 -33.71
CA LYS A 98 -38.09 -27.16 -33.21
C LYS A 98 -39.21 -26.30 -33.78
N MET A 99 -40.43 -26.86 -33.83
CA MET A 99 -41.63 -26.12 -34.27
C MET A 99 -41.76 -24.80 -33.52
N MET A 100 -41.84 -23.71 -34.26
CA MET A 100 -41.98 -22.34 -33.78
C MET A 100 -42.73 -21.51 -34.81
N GLN A 101 -43.15 -20.29 -34.46
CA GLN A 101 -43.80 -19.39 -35.41
C GLN A 101 -42.96 -18.14 -35.63
N ILE A 102 -42.83 -17.70 -36.89
CA ILE A 102 -42.28 -16.40 -37.26
C ILE A 102 -43.36 -15.62 -38.00
N ASN A 103 -43.67 -14.41 -37.53
CA ASN A 103 -44.75 -13.56 -38.06
C ASN A 103 -46.05 -14.36 -38.27
N ASP A 104 -46.42 -15.15 -37.25
CA ASP A 104 -47.63 -15.99 -37.22
C ASP A 104 -47.64 -17.17 -38.22
N LYS A 105 -46.51 -17.46 -38.90
CA LYS A 105 -46.32 -18.64 -39.77
C LYS A 105 -45.52 -19.72 -39.04
N GLU A 106 -46.03 -20.94 -39.02
CA GLU A 106 -45.31 -22.10 -38.46
C GLU A 106 -44.11 -22.48 -39.33
N ILE A 107 -42.99 -22.73 -38.67
CA ILE A 107 -41.74 -23.18 -39.27
C ILE A 107 -41.17 -24.35 -38.48
N SER A 108 -40.60 -25.30 -39.22
CA SER A 108 -40.02 -26.54 -38.73
C SER A 108 -38.60 -26.71 -39.26
N MET A 109 -37.92 -27.78 -38.83
CA MET A 109 -36.60 -28.12 -39.36
C MET A 109 -36.62 -28.48 -40.85
N LEU A 110 -37.75 -28.98 -41.37
CA LEU A 110 -37.90 -29.37 -42.77
C LEU A 110 -37.97 -28.16 -43.73
N ASP A 111 -38.31 -26.98 -43.22
CA ASP A 111 -38.42 -25.75 -44.01
C ASP A 111 -37.06 -25.11 -44.31
N GLY A 112 -35.97 -25.63 -43.70
CA GLY A 112 -34.61 -25.15 -43.93
C GLY A 112 -34.38 -23.70 -43.48
N PHE A 113 -33.47 -23.01 -44.16
CA PHE A 113 -33.14 -21.61 -43.88
C PHE A 113 -34.15 -20.66 -44.54
N ILE A 114 -34.78 -19.81 -43.72
CA ILE A 114 -35.81 -18.84 -44.10
C ILE A 114 -35.29 -17.44 -43.83
N GLN A 115 -35.47 -16.51 -44.76
CA GLN A 115 -35.07 -15.12 -44.57
C GLN A 115 -35.84 -14.45 -43.42
N VAL A 116 -35.13 -13.68 -42.59
CA VAL A 116 -35.70 -12.87 -41.51
C VAL A 116 -35.25 -11.42 -41.60
N ASN A 117 -36.14 -10.53 -41.20
CA ASN A 117 -35.94 -9.09 -41.17
C ASN A 117 -35.90 -8.56 -39.73
N SER A 118 -35.38 -7.34 -39.58
CA SER A 118 -35.45 -6.64 -38.30
C SER A 118 -36.93 -6.41 -37.95
N MET A 119 -37.27 -6.58 -36.68
CA MET A 119 -38.60 -6.53 -36.08
C MET A 119 -39.53 -7.70 -36.39
N ASP A 120 -39.06 -8.77 -37.04
CA ASP A 120 -39.85 -10.00 -37.18
C ASP A 120 -40.20 -10.59 -35.81
N LYS A 121 -41.47 -10.96 -35.65
CA LYS A 121 -42.03 -11.57 -34.44
C LYS A 121 -41.72 -13.06 -34.43
N VAL A 122 -41.28 -13.57 -33.30
CA VAL A 122 -40.93 -14.97 -33.11
C VAL A 122 -41.64 -15.51 -31.89
N TYR A 123 -42.48 -16.52 -32.07
CA TYR A 123 -43.16 -17.21 -30.99
C TYR A 123 -42.48 -18.55 -30.75
N ILE A 124 -41.86 -18.68 -29.57
CA ILE A 124 -41.23 -19.93 -29.15
C ILE A 124 -42.17 -20.63 -28.15
N PRO A 125 -42.64 -21.84 -28.44
CA PRO A 125 -43.46 -22.59 -27.49
C PRO A 125 -42.65 -22.91 -26.22
N CYS A 126 -43.25 -22.69 -25.06
CA CYS A 126 -42.63 -22.91 -23.76
C CYS A 126 -43.39 -24.02 -23.03
N ASN A 127 -42.70 -25.10 -22.66
CA ASN A 127 -43.33 -26.26 -22.00
C ASN A 127 -43.84 -25.97 -20.58
N LYS A 128 -43.55 -24.79 -20.02
CA LYS A 128 -43.96 -24.36 -18.67
C LYS A 128 -45.03 -23.27 -18.67
N CYS A 129 -45.21 -22.56 -19.78
CA CYS A 129 -46.19 -21.49 -19.90
C CYS A 129 -47.31 -21.96 -20.82
N TYR A 130 -48.56 -21.72 -20.43
CA TYR A 130 -49.74 -22.03 -21.27
C TYR A 130 -49.80 -21.18 -22.56
N MET A 131 -48.90 -20.20 -22.73
CA MET A 131 -48.81 -19.36 -23.93
C MET A 131 -47.36 -19.32 -24.46
N PRO A 132 -47.16 -19.30 -25.79
CA PRO A 132 -45.84 -19.19 -26.40
C PRO A 132 -45.22 -17.81 -26.12
N HIS A 133 -43.89 -17.77 -25.97
CA HIS A 133 -43.17 -16.54 -25.69
C HIS A 133 -42.90 -15.76 -26.98
N LEU A 134 -43.32 -14.51 -27.02
CA LEU A 134 -43.09 -13.59 -28.15
C LEU A 134 -41.76 -12.86 -28.00
N TYR A 135 -40.93 -12.92 -29.04
CA TYR A 135 -39.71 -12.16 -29.20
C TYR A 135 -39.72 -11.35 -30.49
N TYR A 136 -38.96 -10.25 -30.52
CA TYR A 136 -38.68 -9.49 -31.74
C TYR A 136 -37.23 -9.63 -32.14
N PHE A 137 -36.97 -9.84 -33.43
CA PHE A 137 -35.64 -9.71 -34.00
C PHE A 137 -35.22 -8.25 -34.06
N ILE A 138 -33.97 -7.95 -33.70
CA ILE A 138 -33.37 -6.64 -33.94
C ILE A 138 -32.05 -6.89 -34.66
N LEU A 139 -32.01 -6.57 -35.95
CA LEU A 139 -30.86 -6.79 -36.84
C LEU A 139 -30.09 -5.48 -37.09
N PRO A 140 -28.75 -5.53 -37.30
CA PRO A 140 -27.93 -4.36 -37.65
C PRO A 140 -28.40 -3.66 -38.94
N ILE A 141 -28.29 -2.32 -38.99
CA ILE A 141 -28.72 -1.50 -40.13
C ILE A 141 -27.80 -1.75 -41.34
N ARG A 142 -28.42 -1.94 -42.53
CA ARG A 142 -27.80 -2.43 -43.79
C ARG A 142 -26.62 -1.60 -44.33
N GLU A 143 -26.50 -0.32 -43.96
CA GLU A 143 -25.57 0.62 -44.60
C GLU A 143 -24.07 0.34 -44.35
N ASN A 144 -23.71 -0.44 -43.32
CA ASN A 144 -22.30 -0.67 -42.98
C ASN A 144 -21.65 -1.92 -43.61
N ILE A 145 -22.44 -2.85 -44.17
CA ILE A 145 -21.90 -4.17 -44.54
C ILE A 145 -21.26 -4.12 -45.94
N SER A 146 -21.95 -3.61 -46.96
CA SER A 146 -21.47 -3.66 -48.34
C SER A 146 -20.30 -2.69 -48.63
N GLN A 147 -20.14 -1.60 -47.86
CA GLN A 147 -19.02 -0.65 -48.01
C GLN A 147 -17.69 -1.25 -47.54
N GLN A 148 -17.70 -1.97 -46.41
CA GLN A 148 -16.49 -2.56 -45.81
C GLN A 148 -15.90 -3.71 -46.66
N PHE A 149 -16.74 -4.43 -47.42
CA PHE A 149 -16.27 -5.49 -48.33
C PHE A 149 -15.61 -4.95 -49.60
N LYS A 150 -16.06 -3.81 -50.13
CA LYS A 150 -15.44 -3.18 -51.31
C LYS A 150 -14.06 -2.59 -50.99
N ASP A 151 -13.91 -2.01 -49.79
CA ASP A 151 -12.64 -1.44 -49.34
C ASP A 151 -11.60 -2.52 -48.93
N GLY A 152 -12.06 -3.72 -48.57
CA GLY A 152 -11.21 -4.86 -48.24
C GLY A 152 -10.55 -5.54 -49.46
N ALA A 153 -11.24 -5.59 -50.60
CA ALA A 153 -10.75 -6.26 -51.81
C ALA A 153 -9.64 -5.45 -52.54
N MET A 154 -9.65 -4.12 -52.44
CA MET A 154 -8.63 -3.25 -53.06
C MET A 154 -7.31 -3.16 -52.26
N ASN A 155 -7.31 -3.55 -50.97
CA ASN A 155 -6.16 -3.36 -50.07
C ASN A 155 -5.18 -4.55 -50.01
N GLN A 156 -5.40 -5.64 -50.76
CA GLN A 156 -4.52 -6.82 -50.72
C GLN A 156 -3.27 -6.75 -51.64
N GLN A 157 -3.06 -5.67 -52.40
CA GLN A 157 -1.90 -5.53 -53.28
C GLN A 157 -0.81 -4.56 -52.79
N LYS A 158 -0.91 -4.01 -51.58
CA LYS A 158 0.12 -3.12 -51.01
C LYS A 158 0.44 -3.43 -49.56
N THR A 159 0.95 -4.64 -49.29
CA THR A 159 1.61 -4.94 -48.02
C THR A 159 3.11 -4.75 -48.14
N SER A 160 3.61 -3.58 -47.76
CA SER A 160 4.99 -3.33 -47.29
C SER A 160 5.16 -1.88 -46.83
N ALA A 161 4.58 -1.50 -45.68
CA ALA A 161 5.10 -0.47 -44.78
C ALA A 161 4.16 -0.28 -43.56
N THR A 162 4.78 -0.23 -42.40
CA THR A 162 4.32 0.19 -41.05
C THR A 162 3.06 1.07 -40.89
N ASN A 163 2.31 0.74 -39.81
CA ASN A 163 1.52 1.57 -38.87
C ASN A 163 -0.01 1.82 -39.05
N ASN A 164 -0.71 1.57 -37.92
CA ASN A 164 -1.90 2.25 -37.36
C ASN A 164 -3.25 2.23 -38.12
N GLN A 165 -4.15 1.34 -37.70
CA GLN A 165 -5.61 1.55 -37.83
C GLN A 165 -6.14 2.18 -36.53
N THR A 166 -6.30 3.50 -36.53
CA THR A 166 -7.05 4.25 -35.52
C THR A 166 -8.33 4.72 -36.20
N THR A 167 -9.49 4.23 -35.78
CA THR A 167 -10.77 4.94 -36.04
C THR A 167 -10.65 6.34 -35.46
N ASN A 168 -10.86 7.37 -36.28
CA ASN A 168 -10.65 8.76 -35.92
C ASN A 168 -11.64 9.21 -34.83
N VAL A 169 -11.22 9.21 -33.56
CA VAL A 169 -12.07 9.59 -32.41
C VAL A 169 -12.63 11.00 -32.51
N ASP A 170 -11.95 11.89 -33.25
CA ASP A 170 -12.41 13.26 -33.49
C ASP A 170 -13.61 13.29 -34.47
N GLU A 171 -13.73 12.32 -35.40
CA GLU A 171 -14.92 12.17 -36.26
C GLU A 171 -16.15 11.74 -35.47
N LYS A 172 -15.98 10.81 -34.51
CA LYS A 172 -17.08 10.38 -33.63
C LYS A 172 -17.61 11.52 -32.77
N LEU A 173 -16.73 12.38 -32.25
CA LEU A 173 -17.15 13.61 -31.58
C LEU A 173 -17.88 14.55 -32.55
N SER A 174 -17.33 14.76 -33.75
CA SER A 174 -17.91 15.62 -34.77
C SER A 174 -19.34 15.19 -35.14
N GLN A 175 -19.61 13.89 -35.21
CA GLN A 175 -20.96 13.35 -35.41
C GLN A 175 -21.89 13.65 -34.23
N MET A 176 -21.43 13.48 -32.99
CA MET A 176 -22.22 13.80 -31.79
C MET A 176 -22.59 15.29 -31.73
N MET A 177 -21.69 16.17 -32.17
CA MET A 177 -21.90 17.62 -32.14
C MET A 177 -22.85 18.15 -33.23
N LYS A 178 -23.30 17.31 -34.17
CA LYS A 178 -24.29 17.70 -35.21
C LYS A 178 -25.73 17.78 -34.68
N LYS A 179 -26.00 17.27 -33.47
CA LYS A 179 -27.34 17.32 -32.85
C LYS A 179 -27.73 18.74 -32.47
N THR A 180 -29.00 19.09 -32.65
CA THR A 180 -29.52 20.40 -32.25
C THR A 180 -29.68 20.47 -30.72
N PRO A 181 -29.14 21.50 -30.04
CA PRO A 181 -29.31 21.65 -28.59
C PRO A 181 -30.76 21.89 -28.17
N ASP A 182 -31.20 21.19 -27.13
CA ASP A 182 -32.44 21.46 -26.40
C ASP A 182 -32.30 22.75 -25.59
N LYS A 183 -32.74 23.87 -26.19
CA LYS A 183 -32.68 25.20 -25.58
C LYS A 183 -33.50 25.30 -24.30
N ILE A 184 -34.62 24.57 -24.19
CA ILE A 184 -35.50 24.62 -23.01
C ILE A 184 -34.77 23.99 -21.84
N LEU A 185 -34.19 22.81 -22.05
CA LEU A 185 -33.41 22.13 -21.03
C LEU A 185 -32.15 22.92 -20.65
N GLN A 186 -31.47 23.51 -21.62
CA GLN A 186 -30.27 24.31 -21.38
C GLN A 186 -30.55 25.53 -20.48
N GLN A 187 -31.71 26.18 -20.64
CA GLN A 187 -32.13 27.29 -19.79
C GLN A 187 -32.52 26.88 -18.36
N LYS A 188 -32.87 25.61 -18.12
CA LYS A 188 -33.21 25.08 -16.78
C LYS A 188 -32.01 24.91 -15.85
N TRP A 189 -30.79 25.05 -16.35
CA TRP A 189 -29.55 24.83 -15.60
C TRP A 189 -28.67 26.07 -15.64
N GLY A 190 -28.42 26.65 -14.47
CA GLY A 190 -27.49 27.75 -14.30
C GLY A 190 -26.05 27.29 -14.03
N SER A 191 -25.17 28.28 -13.84
CA SER A 191 -23.76 28.04 -13.50
C SER A 191 -23.59 27.22 -12.21
N MET A 192 -24.46 27.43 -11.23
CA MET A 192 -24.38 26.75 -9.93
C MET A 192 -24.69 25.25 -10.04
N GLU A 193 -25.70 24.85 -10.83
CA GLU A 193 -25.97 23.43 -11.10
C GLU A 193 -24.83 22.76 -11.86
N LYS A 194 -24.28 23.44 -12.87
CA LYS A 194 -23.15 22.92 -13.67
C LYS A 194 -21.90 22.75 -12.81
N GLU A 195 -21.55 23.76 -12.01
CA GLU A 195 -20.42 23.68 -11.08
C GLU A 195 -20.60 22.55 -10.06
N THR A 196 -21.79 22.42 -9.49
CA THR A 196 -22.11 21.36 -8.52
C THR A 196 -22.05 19.98 -9.16
N LEU A 197 -22.60 19.82 -10.37
CA LEU A 197 -22.53 18.56 -11.11
C LEU A 197 -21.09 18.19 -11.43
N LYS A 198 -20.27 19.12 -11.92
CA LYS A 198 -18.84 18.93 -12.13
C LYS A 198 -18.14 18.46 -10.86
N LYS A 199 -18.37 19.14 -9.73
CA LYS A 199 -17.78 18.79 -8.43
C LYS A 199 -18.13 17.36 -8.02
N HIS A 200 -19.39 16.97 -8.20
CA HIS A 200 -19.86 15.61 -7.89
C HIS A 200 -19.40 14.54 -8.89
N LEU A 201 -19.26 14.85 -10.18
CA LEU A 201 -18.65 13.96 -11.16
C LEU A 201 -17.19 13.68 -10.82
N LEU A 202 -16.45 14.70 -10.35
CA LEU A 202 -15.06 14.56 -9.91
C LEU A 202 -14.92 13.89 -8.53
N LEU A 203 -16.02 13.77 -7.77
CA LEU A 203 -16.06 13.11 -6.47
C LEU A 203 -16.49 11.64 -6.58
N PHE A 204 -17.54 11.36 -7.33
CA PHE A 204 -18.19 10.05 -7.39
C PHE A 204 -18.00 9.31 -8.72
N GLY A 205 -17.73 10.04 -9.80
CA GLY A 205 -17.63 9.50 -11.16
C GLY A 205 -18.95 9.53 -11.93
N TYR A 206 -18.85 9.32 -13.24
CA TYR A 206 -19.98 9.32 -14.17
C TYR A 206 -20.97 8.16 -13.92
N GLY A 207 -22.27 8.42 -14.13
CA GLY A 207 -23.32 7.40 -14.04
C GLY A 207 -23.69 6.98 -12.62
N ARG A 208 -23.43 7.80 -11.60
CA ARG A 208 -23.81 7.55 -10.20
C ARG A 208 -24.89 8.52 -9.70
N TRP A 209 -25.88 8.78 -10.55
CA TRP A 209 -26.94 9.78 -10.37
C TRP A 209 -27.64 9.70 -9.00
N ARG A 210 -28.05 8.50 -8.58
CA ARG A 210 -28.65 8.29 -7.25
C ARG A 210 -27.74 8.69 -6.09
N LYS A 211 -26.43 8.39 -6.18
CA LYS A 211 -25.44 8.77 -5.15
C LYS A 211 -25.24 10.28 -5.13
N ILE A 212 -25.15 10.90 -6.31
CA ILE A 212 -25.02 12.35 -6.48
C ILE A 212 -26.21 13.08 -5.87
N ARG A 213 -27.46 12.68 -6.21
CA ARG A 213 -28.67 13.24 -5.60
C ARG A 213 -28.70 13.10 -4.09
N LYS A 214 -28.42 11.90 -3.57
CA LYS A 214 -28.43 11.64 -2.12
C LYS A 214 -27.40 12.51 -1.40
N TYR A 215 -26.21 12.65 -1.97
CA TYR A 215 -25.16 13.49 -1.40
C TYR A 215 -25.54 14.98 -1.45
N SER A 216 -25.96 15.46 -2.63
CA SER A 216 -26.44 16.84 -2.81
C SER A 216 -27.56 17.20 -1.84
N LYS A 217 -28.55 16.31 -1.64
CA LYS A 217 -29.64 16.52 -0.67
C LYS A 217 -29.16 16.85 0.75
N CYS A 218 -28.03 16.29 1.17
CA CYS A 218 -27.49 16.46 2.52
C CYS A 218 -26.45 17.59 2.63
N HIS A 219 -25.91 18.11 1.52
CA HIS A 219 -24.80 19.07 1.55
C HIS A 219 -25.19 20.41 0.91
N ASP A 220 -25.38 20.44 -0.41
CA ASP A 220 -25.62 21.67 -1.17
C ASP A 220 -27.09 21.93 -1.54
N LYS A 221 -27.92 20.88 -1.58
CA LYS A 221 -29.36 20.87 -1.94
C LYS A 221 -29.68 21.32 -3.38
N ILE A 222 -28.71 21.32 -4.29
CA ILE A 222 -28.83 21.87 -5.65
C ILE A 222 -29.32 20.83 -6.66
N LEU A 223 -28.74 19.63 -6.65
CA LEU A 223 -29.04 18.57 -7.62
C LEU A 223 -30.07 17.54 -7.12
N LYS A 224 -30.56 17.70 -5.89
CA LYS A 224 -31.41 16.72 -5.19
C LYS A 224 -32.67 16.30 -6.00
N ASP A 225 -33.23 17.21 -6.79
CA ASP A 225 -34.47 17.02 -7.54
C ASP A 225 -34.25 16.86 -9.06
N LYS A 226 -32.99 16.93 -9.53
CA LYS A 226 -32.67 16.80 -10.96
C LYS A 226 -32.78 15.34 -11.42
N SER A 227 -33.41 15.11 -12.57
CA SER A 227 -33.61 13.76 -13.10
C SER A 227 -32.31 13.12 -13.61
N ASP A 228 -32.30 11.78 -13.74
CA ASP A 228 -31.16 11.05 -14.34
C ASP A 228 -30.88 11.53 -15.77
N VAL A 229 -31.93 11.83 -16.54
CA VAL A 229 -31.84 12.27 -17.94
C VAL A 229 -31.16 13.64 -18.03
N GLU A 230 -31.58 14.60 -17.22
CA GLU A 230 -30.95 15.94 -17.20
C GLU A 230 -29.49 15.87 -16.76
N MET A 231 -29.20 15.19 -15.64
CA MET A 231 -27.82 15.04 -15.18
C MET A 231 -26.93 14.33 -16.21
N LYS A 232 -27.46 13.34 -16.92
CA LYS A 232 -26.75 12.62 -17.99
C LYS A 232 -26.44 13.56 -19.16
N ALA A 233 -27.40 14.38 -19.61
CA ALA A 233 -27.21 15.34 -20.70
C ALA A 233 -26.09 16.35 -20.37
N PHE A 234 -26.14 16.99 -19.20
CA PHE A 234 -25.10 17.93 -18.77
C PHE A 234 -23.77 17.26 -18.44
N ALA A 235 -23.77 16.02 -17.96
CA ALA A 235 -22.53 15.26 -17.80
C ALA A 235 -21.89 14.95 -19.16
N ASN A 236 -22.69 14.55 -20.17
CA ASN A 236 -22.20 14.31 -21.52
C ASN A 236 -21.59 15.58 -22.14
N ASP A 237 -22.25 16.72 -21.96
CA ASP A 237 -21.72 18.04 -22.33
C ASP A 237 -20.37 18.32 -21.69
N PHE A 238 -20.24 18.14 -20.37
CA PHE A 238 -18.95 18.29 -19.68
C PHE A 238 -17.87 17.35 -20.23
N ILE A 239 -18.19 16.09 -20.50
CA ILE A 239 -17.23 15.11 -21.07
C ILE A 239 -16.79 15.53 -22.49
N ARG A 240 -17.69 16.04 -23.32
CA ARG A 240 -17.37 16.59 -24.65
C ARG A 240 -16.44 17.80 -24.53
N THR A 241 -16.75 18.74 -23.62
CA THR A 241 -15.88 19.90 -23.36
C THR A 241 -14.50 19.45 -22.88
N LEU A 242 -14.40 18.45 -21.99
CA LEU A 242 -13.10 17.91 -21.59
C LEU A 242 -12.32 17.39 -22.81
N PHE A 243 -12.97 16.63 -23.69
CA PHE A 243 -12.34 16.07 -24.88
C PHE A 243 -11.75 17.14 -25.80
N GLU A 244 -12.49 18.23 -26.07
CA GLU A 244 -12.04 19.35 -26.93
C GLU A 244 -10.75 19.99 -26.43
N TYR A 245 -10.53 20.03 -25.12
CA TYR A 245 -9.35 20.63 -24.48
C TYR A 245 -8.20 19.63 -24.20
N LEU A 246 -8.32 18.36 -24.63
CA LEU A 246 -7.22 17.38 -24.59
C LEU A 246 -6.32 17.48 -25.83
N GLN A 247 -5.58 18.58 -25.98
CA GLN A 247 -4.75 18.81 -27.18
C GLN A 247 -3.49 17.92 -27.24
N ASN A 248 -2.87 17.59 -26.09
CA ASN A 248 -1.57 16.90 -26.01
C ASN A 248 -1.61 15.53 -25.29
N GLU A 249 -2.80 14.99 -24.99
CA GLU A 249 -2.95 13.75 -24.21
C GLU A 249 -3.08 12.52 -25.10
N LYS A 250 -2.72 11.34 -24.56
CA LYS A 250 -2.74 10.07 -25.32
C LYS A 250 -4.13 9.80 -25.91
N ASN A 251 -4.16 9.25 -27.13
CA ASN A 251 -5.40 8.81 -27.81
C ASN A 251 -6.27 7.88 -26.95
N GLU A 252 -5.67 7.12 -26.03
CA GLU A 252 -6.38 6.27 -25.06
C GLU A 252 -7.36 7.06 -24.16
N LEU A 253 -6.98 8.24 -23.68
CA LEU A 253 -7.82 9.03 -22.78
C LEU A 253 -8.99 9.66 -23.55
N LYS A 254 -8.72 10.18 -24.75
CA LYS A 254 -9.76 10.65 -25.69
C LYS A 254 -10.75 9.54 -26.03
N THR A 255 -10.24 8.35 -26.39
CA THR A 255 -11.06 7.17 -26.69
C THR A 255 -11.93 6.77 -25.49
N PHE A 256 -11.35 6.78 -24.28
CA PHE A 256 -12.10 6.51 -23.05
C PHE A 256 -13.25 7.50 -22.85
N LEU A 257 -13.02 8.81 -22.99
CA LEU A 257 -14.06 9.83 -22.78
C LEU A 257 -15.21 9.67 -23.77
N ILE A 258 -14.91 9.44 -25.05
CA ILE A 258 -15.95 9.25 -26.07
C ILE A 258 -16.74 7.96 -25.85
N ASN A 259 -16.09 6.89 -25.39
CA ASN A 259 -16.79 5.64 -25.08
C ASN A 259 -17.50 5.69 -23.72
N LEU A 260 -17.22 6.67 -22.87
CA LEU A 260 -17.94 6.92 -21.63
C LEU A 260 -19.30 7.58 -21.87
N ILE A 261 -19.42 8.36 -22.96
CA ILE A 261 -20.68 8.99 -23.37
C ILE A 261 -21.65 7.89 -23.79
N ASP A 262 -22.62 7.64 -22.94
CA ASP A 262 -23.84 6.91 -23.26
C ASP A 262 -24.85 7.95 -23.75
N GLU A 263 -25.25 7.94 -25.01
CA GLU A 263 -26.27 8.87 -25.54
C GLU A 263 -27.12 8.14 -26.58
N LYS A 264 -28.42 8.03 -26.31
CA LYS A 264 -29.40 7.47 -27.26
C LYS A 264 -29.84 8.55 -28.26
N PRO A 265 -30.40 8.18 -29.42
CA PRO A 265 -30.97 9.15 -30.36
C PRO A 265 -32.03 10.05 -29.70
N GLU A 266 -32.83 9.47 -28.80
CA GLU A 266 -33.91 10.14 -28.06
C GLU A 266 -33.42 11.01 -26.88
N ASP A 267 -32.15 10.86 -26.46
CA ASP A 267 -31.65 11.57 -25.28
C ASP A 267 -31.46 13.06 -25.60
N PRO A 268 -31.83 13.98 -24.69
CA PRO A 268 -31.71 15.40 -24.92
C PRO A 268 -30.23 15.82 -25.04
N PHE A 269 -29.93 16.61 -26.07
CA PHE A 269 -28.60 17.13 -26.34
C PHE A 269 -28.48 18.56 -25.78
N VAL A 270 -27.42 18.84 -25.02
CA VAL A 270 -27.10 20.18 -24.53
C VAL A 270 -25.66 20.53 -24.85
N GLN A 271 -25.40 21.82 -25.06
CA GLN A 271 -24.08 22.36 -25.39
C GLN A 271 -23.82 23.66 -24.64
N SER A 272 -23.04 23.61 -23.55
CA SER A 272 -22.70 24.79 -22.76
C SER A 272 -21.44 25.49 -23.30
N GLN A 273 -21.28 26.78 -22.99
CA GLN A 273 -20.01 27.45 -23.25
C GLN A 273 -18.91 26.87 -22.33
N PRO A 274 -17.67 26.64 -22.81
CA PRO A 274 -16.63 26.02 -21.99
C PRO A 274 -16.35 26.72 -20.65
N LYS A 275 -16.50 28.05 -20.62
CA LYS A 275 -16.32 28.87 -19.41
C LYS A 275 -17.34 28.54 -18.30
N GLU A 276 -18.52 28.03 -18.66
CA GLU A 276 -19.55 27.62 -17.69
C GLU A 276 -19.16 26.37 -16.90
N TRP A 277 -18.19 25.59 -17.40
CA TRP A 277 -17.59 24.47 -16.68
C TRP A 277 -16.35 24.88 -15.85
N GLY A 278 -15.96 26.15 -15.93
CA GLY A 278 -14.91 26.78 -15.12
C GLY A 278 -13.87 27.53 -15.97
N GLU A 279 -13.38 28.66 -15.43
CA GLU A 279 -12.44 29.55 -16.12
C GLU A 279 -11.11 28.86 -16.50
N GLN A 280 -10.69 27.86 -15.72
CA GLN A 280 -9.42 27.13 -15.91
C GLN A 280 -9.58 25.82 -16.70
N ILE A 281 -10.65 25.63 -17.48
CA ILE A 281 -10.91 24.36 -18.18
C ILE A 281 -9.75 23.90 -19.06
N SER A 282 -9.08 24.82 -19.75
CA SER A 282 -7.90 24.53 -20.58
C SER A 282 -6.73 23.91 -19.80
N GLN A 283 -6.51 24.35 -18.55
CA GLN A 283 -5.43 23.85 -17.69
C GLN A 283 -5.84 22.60 -16.91
N ARG A 284 -7.14 22.43 -16.63
CA ARG A 284 -7.66 21.39 -15.74
C ARG A 284 -8.28 20.19 -16.45
N ALA A 285 -8.51 20.27 -17.76
CA ALA A 285 -9.17 19.22 -18.55
C ALA A 285 -8.48 17.85 -18.38
N ALA A 286 -7.16 17.78 -18.56
CA ALA A 286 -6.41 16.53 -18.42
C ALA A 286 -6.47 15.93 -17.00
N PRO A 287 -6.18 16.69 -15.92
CA PRO A 287 -6.38 16.21 -14.54
C PRO A 287 -7.82 15.73 -14.24
N TRP A 288 -8.84 16.43 -14.74
CA TRP A 288 -10.25 16.07 -14.56
C TRP A 288 -10.60 14.78 -15.31
N ALA A 289 -10.22 14.66 -16.57
CA ALA A 289 -10.42 13.46 -17.38
C ALA A 289 -9.74 12.23 -16.76
N LYS A 290 -8.48 12.35 -16.32
CA LYS A 290 -7.76 11.27 -15.62
C LYS A 290 -8.46 10.86 -14.32
N ARG A 291 -9.05 11.81 -13.59
CA ARG A 291 -9.82 11.51 -12.37
C ARG A 291 -11.13 10.79 -12.68
N ILE A 292 -11.83 11.18 -13.74
CA ILE A 292 -13.05 10.49 -14.18
C ILE A 292 -12.74 9.05 -14.60
N GLN A 293 -11.64 8.84 -15.34
CA GLN A 293 -11.16 7.51 -15.69
C GLN A 293 -10.82 6.67 -14.46
N LEU A 294 -10.15 7.26 -13.47
CA LEU A 294 -9.84 6.60 -12.21
C LEU A 294 -11.11 6.14 -11.50
N LEU A 295 -12.09 7.02 -11.34
CA LEU A 295 -13.36 6.72 -10.68
C LEU A 295 -14.17 5.68 -11.44
N TYR A 296 -14.13 5.70 -12.78
CA TYR A 296 -14.75 4.67 -13.62
C TYR A 296 -14.14 3.29 -13.36
N ARG A 297 -12.80 3.19 -13.30
CA ARG A 297 -12.10 1.93 -13.02
C ARG A 297 -12.41 1.39 -11.61
N VAL A 298 -12.39 2.25 -10.60
CA VAL A 298 -12.75 1.87 -9.22
C VAL A 298 -14.19 1.38 -9.15
N LYS A 299 -15.13 2.10 -9.80
CA LYS A 299 -16.53 1.70 -9.90
C LYS A 299 -16.68 0.33 -10.57
N GLY A 300 -16.02 0.13 -11.71
CA GLY A 300 -16.03 -1.14 -12.46
C GLY A 300 -15.56 -2.30 -11.60
N LEU A 301 -14.39 -2.19 -10.96
CA LEU A 301 -13.85 -3.22 -10.08
C LEU A 301 -14.83 -3.61 -8.96
N VAL A 302 -15.34 -2.61 -8.22
CA VAL A 302 -16.27 -2.86 -7.10
C VAL A 302 -17.60 -3.46 -7.58
N GLN A 303 -18.08 -3.06 -8.76
CA GLN A 303 -19.30 -3.64 -9.35
C GLN A 303 -19.10 -5.09 -9.78
N THR A 304 -17.97 -5.41 -10.44
CA THR A 304 -17.61 -6.78 -10.79
C THR A 304 -17.51 -7.64 -9.54
N TYR A 305 -16.79 -7.17 -8.52
CA TYR A 305 -16.66 -7.88 -7.25
C TYR A 305 -18.01 -8.14 -6.58
N LYS A 306 -18.90 -7.14 -6.52
CA LYS A 306 -20.27 -7.35 -6.00
C LYS A 306 -21.07 -8.37 -6.81
N GLY A 307 -20.84 -8.44 -8.12
CA GLY A 307 -21.42 -9.43 -9.01
C GLY A 307 -20.96 -10.85 -8.67
N GLU A 308 -19.64 -11.06 -8.58
CA GLU A 308 -19.05 -12.36 -8.21
C GLU A 308 -19.43 -12.77 -6.79
N ARG A 309 -19.37 -11.85 -5.83
CA ARG A 309 -19.86 -12.07 -4.46
C ARG A 309 -21.31 -12.55 -4.45
N LYS A 310 -22.19 -11.89 -5.22
CA LYS A 310 -23.60 -12.30 -5.31
C LYS A 310 -23.75 -13.69 -5.91
N LYS A 311 -22.99 -14.02 -6.97
CA LYS A 311 -22.99 -15.36 -7.58
C LYS A 311 -22.51 -16.43 -6.60
N TYR A 312 -21.48 -16.13 -5.80
CA TYR A 312 -20.97 -17.05 -4.79
C TYR A 312 -22.02 -17.40 -3.74
N PHE A 313 -22.69 -16.39 -3.15
CA PHE A 313 -23.75 -16.62 -2.15
C PHE A 313 -25.05 -17.22 -2.70
N THR A 314 -25.20 -17.33 -4.03
CA THR A 314 -26.31 -18.08 -4.64
C THR A 314 -26.03 -19.58 -4.79
N LYS A 315 -24.78 -20.03 -4.56
CA LYS A 315 -24.45 -21.45 -4.55
C LYS A 315 -25.07 -22.15 -3.33
N PRO A 316 -25.42 -23.45 -3.41
CA PRO A 316 -25.81 -24.24 -2.24
C PRO A 316 -24.74 -24.18 -1.14
N GLU A 317 -25.14 -24.24 0.14
CA GLU A 317 -24.20 -24.09 1.27
C GLU A 317 -23.08 -25.15 1.27
N ILE A 318 -23.34 -26.34 0.72
CA ILE A 318 -22.36 -27.42 0.55
C ILE A 318 -21.23 -27.04 -0.43
N GLU A 319 -21.52 -26.17 -1.41
CA GLU A 319 -20.54 -25.69 -2.40
C GLU A 319 -19.83 -24.40 -1.94
N GLN A 320 -20.21 -23.85 -0.78
CA GLN A 320 -19.59 -22.66 -0.22
C GLN A 320 -18.43 -23.04 0.69
N ASP A 321 -17.22 -22.98 0.14
CA ASP A 321 -16.00 -23.10 0.94
C ASP A 321 -16.00 -22.08 2.13
N PRO A 322 -15.88 -22.53 3.39
CA PRO A 322 -15.99 -21.64 4.55
C PRO A 322 -14.95 -20.50 4.58
N PHE A 323 -13.76 -20.72 4.02
CA PHE A 323 -12.71 -19.71 3.94
C PHE A 323 -13.06 -18.64 2.90
N ILE A 324 -13.44 -19.05 1.69
CA ILE A 324 -13.86 -18.13 0.62
C ILE A 324 -15.11 -17.32 1.05
N LYS A 325 -16.04 -17.97 1.76
CA LYS A 325 -17.22 -17.32 2.34
C LYS A 325 -16.82 -16.15 3.24
N LYS A 326 -15.91 -16.39 4.20
CA LYS A 326 -15.38 -15.36 5.12
C LYS A 326 -14.68 -14.23 4.35
N GLU A 327 -13.92 -14.55 3.32
CA GLU A 327 -13.23 -13.55 2.50
C GLU A 327 -14.20 -12.62 1.76
N TYR A 328 -15.28 -13.17 1.20
CA TYR A 328 -16.35 -12.40 0.59
C TYR A 328 -17.19 -11.60 1.60
N GLU A 329 -17.38 -12.09 2.82
CA GLU A 329 -18.04 -11.35 3.91
C GLU A 329 -17.23 -10.13 4.32
N THR A 330 -15.93 -10.30 4.45
CA THR A 330 -15.00 -9.27 4.93
C THR A 330 -14.49 -8.34 3.84
N TRP A 331 -14.67 -8.67 2.55
CA TRP A 331 -14.10 -7.96 1.39
C TRP A 331 -12.59 -8.15 1.19
N ASN A 332 -11.95 -9.04 1.96
CA ASN A 332 -10.50 -9.25 1.91
C ASN A 332 -10.01 -9.75 0.54
N ASN A 333 -10.85 -10.43 -0.22
CA ASN A 333 -10.48 -10.96 -1.52
C ASN A 333 -10.69 -10.00 -2.71
N LEU A 334 -11.03 -8.71 -2.47
CA LEU A 334 -11.25 -7.72 -3.54
C LEU A 334 -10.08 -7.62 -4.52
N LEU A 335 -8.86 -7.88 -4.05
CA LEU A 335 -7.62 -7.73 -4.81
C LEU A 335 -6.91 -9.06 -5.11
N ASN A 336 -7.53 -10.21 -4.83
CA ASN A 336 -6.89 -11.53 -4.97
C ASN A 336 -6.59 -11.95 -6.41
N PHE A 337 -7.16 -11.25 -7.40
CA PHE A 337 -6.82 -11.45 -8.80
C PHE A 337 -5.42 -10.91 -9.16
N LEU A 338 -4.79 -10.14 -8.28
CA LEU A 338 -3.44 -9.58 -8.45
C LEU A 338 -2.40 -10.37 -7.64
N PRO A 339 -1.19 -10.55 -8.19
CA PRO A 339 -0.10 -11.23 -7.47
C PRO A 339 0.43 -10.33 -6.34
N ALA A 340 0.79 -10.92 -5.20
CA ALA A 340 1.13 -10.18 -3.99
C ALA A 340 2.27 -9.15 -4.21
N GLN A 341 3.23 -9.46 -5.08
CA GLN A 341 4.42 -8.65 -5.36
C GLN A 341 4.08 -7.22 -5.83
N VAL A 342 2.91 -7.00 -6.46
CA VAL A 342 2.53 -5.68 -6.98
C VAL A 342 2.19 -4.67 -5.88
N PHE A 343 1.94 -5.13 -4.65
CA PHE A 343 1.51 -4.27 -3.54
C PHE A 343 2.66 -3.70 -2.70
N TYR A 344 3.91 -4.13 -2.91
CA TYR A 344 5.04 -3.77 -2.04
C TYR A 344 5.69 -2.41 -2.35
N GLY A 345 5.50 -1.85 -3.54
CA GLY A 345 6.06 -0.53 -3.91
C GLY A 345 5.15 0.65 -3.55
N GLN A 346 5.71 1.80 -3.14
CA GLN A 346 5.00 3.08 -2.92
C GLN A 346 3.82 3.03 -1.92
N ARG A 347 4.04 2.38 -0.76
CA ARG A 347 3.06 2.41 0.34
C ARG A 347 3.02 3.79 1.01
N PRO A 348 1.85 4.30 1.42
CA PRO A 348 1.73 5.57 2.15
C PRO A 348 2.48 5.65 3.48
N SER A 349 2.67 4.50 4.16
CA SER A 349 3.43 4.35 5.40
C SER A 349 3.91 2.90 5.56
N VAL A 350 4.87 2.67 6.46
CA VAL A 350 5.44 1.36 6.80
C VAL A 350 4.39 0.37 7.32
N TRP A 351 3.37 0.87 8.03
CA TRP A 351 2.28 0.05 8.57
C TRP A 351 1.14 -0.20 7.58
N TRP A 352 1.22 0.35 6.36
CA TRP A 352 0.17 0.19 5.34
C TRP A 352 0.16 -1.24 4.78
N THR A 353 -1.01 -1.87 4.83
CA THR A 353 -1.21 -3.28 4.44
C THR A 353 -2.16 -3.41 3.24
N LEU A 354 -2.30 -4.63 2.69
CA LEU A 354 -3.27 -4.93 1.64
C LEU A 354 -4.71 -4.58 2.05
N ARG A 355 -5.06 -4.77 3.31
CA ARG A 355 -6.37 -4.37 3.85
C ARG A 355 -6.63 -2.86 3.66
N HIS A 356 -5.61 -2.04 3.89
CA HIS A 356 -5.72 -0.60 3.67
C HIS A 356 -5.88 -0.24 2.18
N ASP A 357 -5.29 -1.02 1.26
CA ASP A 357 -5.51 -0.83 -0.18
C ASP A 357 -6.93 -1.19 -0.60
N ILE A 358 -7.48 -2.27 -0.06
CA ILE A 358 -8.88 -2.70 -0.26
C ILE A 358 -9.82 -1.62 0.24
N ASP A 359 -9.63 -1.16 1.47
CA ASP A 359 -10.46 -0.14 2.10
C ASP A 359 -10.28 1.23 1.44
N LEU A 360 -9.12 1.54 0.84
CA LEU A 360 -8.93 2.75 0.04
C LEU A 360 -9.77 2.71 -1.24
N LEU A 361 -9.78 1.59 -1.96
CA LEU A 361 -10.58 1.42 -3.17
C LEU A 361 -12.08 1.42 -2.86
N PHE A 362 -12.48 0.64 -1.85
CA PHE A 362 -13.86 0.56 -1.41
C PHE A 362 -14.34 1.88 -0.81
N GLY A 363 -13.52 2.55 0.01
CA GLY A 363 -13.77 3.87 0.57
C GLY A 363 -13.92 4.93 -0.53
N THR A 364 -13.06 4.91 -1.55
CA THR A 364 -13.19 5.80 -2.73
C THR A 364 -14.52 5.57 -3.45
N TYR A 365 -14.95 4.31 -3.60
CA TYR A 365 -16.27 3.99 -4.14
C TYR A 365 -17.41 4.45 -3.22
N LYS A 366 -17.32 4.23 -1.91
CA LYS A 366 -18.39 4.47 -0.92
C LYS A 366 -18.56 5.96 -0.62
N TYR A 367 -17.47 6.67 -0.33
CA TYR A 367 -17.43 8.06 0.15
C TYR A 367 -17.07 9.07 -0.93
N GLY A 368 -16.27 8.68 -1.93
CA GLY A 368 -15.80 9.56 -3.00
C GLY A 368 -14.30 9.82 -2.96
N TYR A 369 -13.77 10.35 -4.05
CA TYR A 369 -12.36 10.71 -4.21
C TYR A 369 -11.91 11.71 -3.15
N ALA A 370 -10.76 11.46 -2.51
CA ALA A 370 -10.17 12.32 -1.49
C ALA A 370 -11.02 12.58 -0.22
N MET A 371 -12.07 11.79 0.01
CA MET A 371 -12.90 11.86 1.23
C MET A 371 -12.28 11.06 2.39
N TYR A 372 -10.99 11.24 2.64
CA TYR A 372 -10.22 10.43 3.60
C TYR A 372 -10.70 10.60 5.04
N GLN A 373 -11.19 11.79 5.41
CA GLN A 373 -11.77 12.01 6.74
C GLN A 373 -13.02 11.16 6.95
N SER A 374 -13.92 11.12 5.95
CA SER A 374 -15.11 10.26 6.03
C SER A 374 -14.76 8.78 6.06
N MET A 375 -13.66 8.36 5.42
CA MET A 375 -13.15 6.99 5.52
C MET A 375 -12.58 6.69 6.91
N ARG A 376 -11.93 7.66 7.57
CA ARG A 376 -11.39 7.51 8.93
C ARG A 376 -12.50 7.44 9.99
N SER A 377 -13.60 8.15 9.77
CA SER A 377 -14.78 8.11 10.64
C SER A 377 -15.63 6.84 10.47
N ASP A 378 -15.36 6.00 9.47
CA ASP A 378 -16.11 4.77 9.20
C ASP A 378 -15.51 3.59 9.96
N THR A 379 -16.18 3.17 11.04
CA THR A 379 -15.80 2.04 11.91
C THR A 379 -15.62 0.72 11.17
N SER A 380 -16.21 0.58 9.97
CA SER A 380 -16.10 -0.62 9.15
C SER A 380 -14.84 -0.68 8.27
N LEU A 381 -14.05 0.39 8.19
CA LEU A 381 -12.80 0.44 7.42
C LEU A 381 -11.59 0.35 8.34
N SER A 382 -10.49 -0.20 7.84
CA SER A 382 -9.22 -0.32 8.57
C SER A 382 -8.52 1.01 8.86
N PHE A 383 -9.08 2.13 8.36
CA PHE A 383 -8.63 3.48 8.71
C PHE A 383 -9.19 3.96 10.04
N HIS A 384 -10.28 3.36 10.51
CA HIS A 384 -10.81 3.64 11.82
C HIS A 384 -9.89 3.06 12.89
N LYS A 385 -9.25 3.95 13.65
CA LYS A 385 -8.42 3.60 14.81
C LYS A 385 -8.91 4.43 15.99
N SER A 386 -9.10 3.79 17.14
CA SER A 386 -9.47 4.45 18.39
C SER A 386 -8.30 5.28 18.94
N GLU A 387 -8.60 6.30 19.74
CA GLU A 387 -7.63 7.21 20.37
C GLU A 387 -6.57 6.48 21.23
N GLN A 388 -6.85 5.24 21.67
CA GLN A 388 -5.94 4.45 22.51
C GLN A 388 -4.69 3.92 21.78
N VAL A 389 -4.69 3.88 20.44
CA VAL A 389 -3.61 3.28 19.62
C VAL A 389 -2.72 4.34 18.92
N GLU A 390 -3.00 5.63 19.09
CA GLU A 390 -2.17 6.71 18.51
C GLU A 390 -0.76 6.79 19.13
N SER A 391 -0.51 6.09 20.24
CA SER A 391 0.82 5.92 20.83
C SER A 391 1.72 4.94 20.08
N GLN A 392 1.18 4.07 19.22
CA GLN A 392 1.93 2.99 18.54
C GLN A 392 2.19 3.24 17.05
N TYR A 393 1.42 4.10 16.39
CA TYR A 393 1.60 4.39 14.97
C TYR A 393 2.30 5.74 14.74
N GLN A 394 3.31 5.76 13.85
CA GLN A 394 3.71 7.01 13.21
C GLN A 394 2.51 7.64 12.49
N GLU A 395 2.45 8.98 12.53
CA GLU A 395 1.41 9.87 11.98
C GLU A 395 0.65 9.31 10.77
N PHE A 396 -0.68 9.45 10.75
CA PHE A 396 -1.52 8.98 9.65
C PHE A 396 -1.07 9.59 8.30
N PRO A 397 -0.97 8.82 7.20
CA PRO A 397 -0.42 9.34 5.95
C PRO A 397 -1.21 10.54 5.46
N ASN A 398 -0.49 11.57 5.00
CA ASN A 398 -1.14 12.74 4.44
C ASN A 398 -1.99 12.39 3.19
N ALA A 399 -2.94 13.27 2.87
CA ALA A 399 -3.86 13.07 1.75
C ALA A 399 -3.16 12.84 0.40
N ASP A 400 -1.99 13.44 0.19
CA ASP A 400 -1.21 13.28 -1.04
C ASP A 400 -0.64 11.87 -1.20
N ASN A 401 -0.10 11.29 -0.12
CA ASN A 401 0.44 9.93 -0.11
C ASN A 401 -0.67 8.90 -0.39
N ILE A 402 -1.83 9.08 0.25
CA ILE A 402 -3.01 8.22 0.02
C ILE A 402 -3.50 8.36 -1.43
N THR A 403 -3.55 9.58 -1.95
CA THR A 403 -3.95 9.85 -3.34
C THR A 403 -2.98 9.25 -4.35
N ARG A 404 -1.67 9.32 -4.10
CA ARG A 404 -0.65 8.67 -4.94
C ARG A 404 -0.83 7.15 -4.93
N ARG A 405 -1.10 6.56 -3.77
CA ARG A 405 -1.37 5.12 -3.65
C ARG A 405 -2.62 4.71 -4.43
N LEU A 406 -3.73 5.45 -4.31
CA LEU A 406 -4.95 5.20 -5.08
C LEU A 406 -4.68 5.21 -6.59
N LYS A 407 -3.95 6.22 -7.09
CA LYS A 407 -3.55 6.30 -8.50
C LYS A 407 -2.71 5.09 -8.92
N LYS A 408 -1.77 4.66 -8.07
CA LYS A 408 -0.91 3.50 -8.34
C LYS A 408 -1.71 2.20 -8.41
N LEU A 409 -2.63 1.97 -7.47
CA LEU A 409 -3.52 0.80 -7.48
C LEU A 409 -4.34 0.75 -8.77
N VAL A 410 -4.96 1.87 -9.16
CA VAL A 410 -5.78 1.93 -10.39
C VAL A 410 -4.94 1.80 -11.67
N GLN A 411 -3.67 2.21 -11.63
CA GLN A 411 -2.74 1.94 -12.72
C GLN A 411 -2.44 0.44 -12.83
N ILE A 412 -2.19 -0.25 -11.71
CA ILE A 412 -1.95 -1.70 -11.67
C ILE A 412 -3.18 -2.44 -12.20
N ILE A 413 -4.36 -2.19 -11.64
CA ILE A 413 -5.65 -2.78 -12.06
C ILE A 413 -5.93 -2.49 -13.55
N GLY A 414 -5.44 -1.37 -14.06
CA GLY A 414 -5.64 -0.92 -15.44
C GLY A 414 -4.78 -1.63 -16.49
N LYS A 415 -3.84 -2.49 -16.12
CA LYS A 415 -3.01 -3.22 -17.08
C LYS A 415 -3.79 -4.37 -17.73
N SER A 416 -3.59 -4.60 -19.02
CA SER A 416 -4.29 -5.63 -19.80
C SER A 416 -4.14 -7.04 -19.21
N GLU A 417 -2.96 -7.36 -18.66
CA GLU A 417 -2.65 -8.62 -17.97
C GLU A 417 -3.60 -8.96 -16.81
N TYR A 418 -4.24 -7.96 -16.20
CA TYR A 418 -5.15 -8.13 -15.06
C TYR A 418 -6.62 -7.83 -15.39
N GLN A 419 -6.94 -7.44 -16.63
CA GLN A 419 -8.31 -7.08 -17.03
C GLN A 419 -9.11 -8.27 -17.57
N SER A 420 -8.44 -9.30 -18.09
CA SER A 420 -9.10 -10.53 -18.55
C SER A 420 -9.41 -11.45 -17.37
N ASN A 421 -10.68 -11.82 -17.21
CA ASN A 421 -11.17 -12.82 -16.25
C ASN A 421 -10.71 -12.60 -14.79
N LEU A 422 -11.17 -11.49 -14.18
CA LEU A 422 -10.97 -11.20 -12.75
C LEU A 422 -11.47 -12.37 -11.89
N CYS A 423 -10.56 -13.07 -11.23
CA CYS A 423 -10.88 -14.15 -10.29
C CYS A 423 -10.53 -13.73 -8.86
N PHE A 424 -11.56 -13.49 -8.04
CA PHE A 424 -11.43 -13.08 -6.64
C PHE A 424 -11.30 -14.27 -5.69
N GLU A 425 -11.55 -15.49 -6.15
CA GLU A 425 -11.49 -16.71 -5.34
C GLU A 425 -10.10 -17.35 -5.35
N LYS A 426 -9.16 -16.79 -6.11
CA LYS A 426 -7.76 -17.22 -6.00
C LYS A 426 -7.35 -17.06 -4.54
N PRO A 427 -6.79 -18.11 -3.90
CA PRO A 427 -5.99 -17.86 -2.72
C PRO A 427 -4.96 -16.82 -3.15
N LEU A 428 -4.69 -15.83 -2.29
CA LEU A 428 -3.48 -15.05 -2.48
C LEU A 428 -2.38 -16.11 -2.42
N ASN A 429 -1.85 -16.57 -3.56
CA ASN A 429 -0.65 -17.41 -3.58
C ASN A 429 0.43 -16.49 -3.02
N ALA A 430 0.50 -16.44 -1.70
CA ALA A 430 1.20 -15.42 -0.97
C ALA A 430 2.67 -15.82 -0.91
N LEU A 431 3.23 -16.30 -2.03
CA LEU A 431 4.66 -16.50 -2.22
C LEU A 431 5.34 -15.36 -1.50
N GLU A 432 6.10 -15.75 -0.49
CA GLU A 432 6.77 -14.81 0.37
C GLU A 432 7.53 -13.84 -0.57
N PRO A 433 7.33 -12.52 -0.45
CA PRO A 433 7.72 -11.53 -1.46
C PRO A 433 9.23 -11.42 -1.70
N THR A 434 10.04 -12.02 -0.83
CA THR A 434 11.49 -12.09 -0.99
C THR A 434 11.91 -13.32 -1.80
N GLY A 435 11.00 -14.27 -2.00
CA GLY A 435 11.20 -15.46 -2.81
C GLY A 435 12.14 -16.47 -2.15
N PHE A 436 12.25 -16.44 -0.82
CA PHE A 436 13.00 -17.42 -0.03
C PHE A 436 12.24 -18.73 0.06
N THR A 437 12.96 -19.85 -0.08
CA THR A 437 12.38 -21.18 0.16
C THR A 437 12.17 -21.44 1.65
N LEU A 438 11.48 -22.52 2.01
CA LEU A 438 11.34 -22.97 3.39
C LEU A 438 12.71 -23.11 4.08
N GLU A 439 13.69 -23.67 3.38
CA GLU A 439 15.07 -23.85 3.86
C GLU A 439 15.73 -22.49 4.11
N ASP A 440 15.63 -21.56 3.16
CA ASP A 440 16.16 -20.20 3.31
C ASP A 440 15.58 -19.50 4.55
N LYS A 441 14.26 -19.60 4.76
CA LYS A 441 13.57 -19.00 5.92
C LYS A 441 14.02 -19.60 7.24
N ASN A 442 14.23 -20.92 7.29
CA ASN A 442 14.75 -21.61 8.47
C ASN A 442 16.21 -21.21 8.74
N MET A 443 17.06 -21.18 7.71
CA MET A 443 18.45 -20.73 7.85
C MET A 443 18.56 -19.28 8.34
N ILE A 444 17.72 -18.39 7.80
CA ILE A 444 17.66 -16.99 8.24
C ILE A 444 17.24 -16.93 9.70
N TYR A 445 16.23 -17.70 10.11
CA TYR A 445 15.82 -17.78 11.51
C TYR A 445 16.96 -18.22 12.43
N GLU A 446 17.63 -19.33 12.13
CA GLU A 446 18.77 -19.85 12.90
C GLU A 446 19.92 -18.82 12.99
N THR A 447 20.23 -18.17 11.86
CA THR A 447 21.24 -17.11 11.83
C THR A 447 20.85 -15.92 12.71
N LEU A 448 19.58 -15.52 12.73
CA LEU A 448 19.10 -14.38 13.52
C LEU A 448 19.06 -14.67 15.02
N ILE A 449 18.65 -15.87 15.44
CA ILE A 449 18.66 -16.21 16.88
C ILE A 449 20.08 -16.30 17.42
N ASN A 450 21.06 -16.62 16.56
CA ASN A 450 22.46 -16.73 16.93
C ASN A 450 23.22 -15.39 16.88
N PHE A 451 23.06 -14.63 15.78
CA PHE A 451 23.85 -13.41 15.52
C PHE A 451 23.04 -12.11 15.56
N GLY A 452 21.70 -12.17 15.64
CA GLY A 452 20.83 -11.01 15.57
C GLY A 452 20.96 -10.28 14.24
N VAL A 453 20.84 -8.94 14.25
CA VAL A 453 21.26 -8.11 13.11
C VAL A 453 22.48 -7.29 13.55
N PRO A 454 23.68 -7.60 13.06
CA PRO A 454 24.88 -6.85 13.39
C PRO A 454 24.80 -5.43 12.83
N VAL A 455 25.67 -4.56 13.33
CA VAL A 455 25.83 -3.20 12.85
C VAL A 455 27.25 -3.04 12.32
N ASN A 456 27.39 -2.36 11.18
CA ASN A 456 28.68 -2.05 10.60
C ASN A 456 29.34 -0.88 11.36
N SER A 457 30.56 -0.52 10.94
CA SER A 457 31.31 0.63 11.49
C SER A 457 30.53 1.96 11.46
N ASP A 458 29.58 2.11 10.54
CA ASP A 458 28.73 3.30 10.42
C ASP A 458 27.48 3.25 11.34
N GLY A 459 27.35 2.22 12.18
CA GLY A 459 26.20 2.00 13.06
C GLY A 459 24.90 1.62 12.33
N LYS A 460 24.98 1.22 11.06
CA LYS A 460 23.83 0.72 10.26
C LYS A 460 23.78 -0.79 10.29
N ASN A 461 22.59 -1.36 10.11
CA ASN A 461 22.41 -2.81 10.03
C ASN A 461 23.30 -3.41 8.92
N ASP A 462 24.10 -4.39 9.28
CA ASP A 462 25.02 -5.10 8.40
C ASP A 462 24.38 -6.40 7.88
N TYR A 463 23.52 -6.25 6.87
CA TYR A 463 22.95 -7.40 6.18
C TYR A 463 23.97 -8.14 5.30
N GLY A 464 25.12 -7.50 5.01
CA GLY A 464 26.23 -8.13 4.28
C GLY A 464 26.90 -9.22 5.12
N PHE A 465 27.16 -8.94 6.40
CA PHE A 465 27.63 -9.95 7.35
C PHE A 465 26.66 -11.13 7.46
N LEU A 466 25.36 -10.87 7.60
CA LEU A 466 24.36 -11.95 7.68
C LEU A 466 24.36 -12.83 6.43
N ARG A 467 24.48 -12.22 5.26
CA ARG A 467 24.67 -12.94 3.99
C ARG A 467 25.93 -13.80 4.01
N SER A 468 27.06 -13.29 4.47
CA SER A 468 28.31 -14.07 4.57
C SER A 468 28.19 -15.26 5.53
N GLN A 469 27.46 -15.11 6.64
CA GLN A 469 27.22 -16.21 7.57
C GLN A 469 26.30 -17.28 6.97
N LEU A 470 25.23 -16.87 6.29
CA LEU A 470 24.34 -17.79 5.58
C LEU A 470 25.11 -18.62 4.53
N MET A 471 26.05 -18.01 3.82
CA MET A 471 26.91 -18.70 2.85
C MET A 471 27.84 -19.74 3.49
N LYS A 472 28.43 -19.42 4.65
CA LYS A 472 29.28 -20.38 5.39
C LYS A 472 28.48 -21.61 5.85
N ILE A 473 27.27 -21.39 6.37
CA ILE A 473 26.39 -22.48 6.81
C ILE A 473 26.01 -23.39 5.63
N GLN A 474 25.85 -22.83 4.42
CA GLN A 474 25.57 -23.61 3.20
C GLN A 474 26.75 -24.46 2.75
N THR A 475 27.98 -23.93 2.80
CA THR A 475 29.19 -24.68 2.43
C THR A 475 29.45 -25.84 3.39
N ASP A 476 29.16 -25.65 4.68
CA ASP A 476 29.41 -26.66 5.72
C ASP A 476 28.34 -27.75 5.76
N SER A 477 27.11 -27.46 5.31
CA SER A 477 25.98 -28.39 5.30
C SER A 477 25.84 -29.22 4.00
N GLY A 478 26.63 -28.93 2.96
CA GLY A 478 26.62 -29.67 1.69
C GLY A 478 25.33 -29.51 0.85
N VAL A 479 24.49 -28.53 1.18
CA VAL A 479 23.18 -28.30 0.53
C VAL A 479 23.32 -27.39 -0.69
N VAL A 480 22.95 -27.88 -1.87
CA VAL A 480 22.94 -27.09 -3.12
C VAL A 480 21.57 -26.44 -3.31
N ASN A 481 21.47 -25.12 -3.14
CA ASN A 481 20.23 -24.38 -3.35
C ASN A 481 20.04 -24.02 -4.83
N THR A 482 18.90 -24.38 -5.43
CA THR A 482 18.56 -24.08 -6.83
C THR A 482 17.95 -22.69 -7.03
N ASN A 483 17.75 -21.91 -5.97
CA ASN A 483 17.03 -20.64 -6.01
C ASN A 483 17.94 -19.45 -6.43
N GLN A 484 17.60 -18.75 -7.53
CA GLN A 484 18.38 -17.61 -8.06
C GLN A 484 18.53 -16.44 -7.07
N ASN A 485 17.67 -16.33 -6.05
CA ASN A 485 17.78 -15.29 -5.02
C ASN A 485 18.91 -15.54 -4.00
N MET A 486 19.45 -16.77 -3.96
CA MET A 486 20.53 -17.22 -3.07
C MET A 486 21.73 -17.83 -3.83
N ASN A 487 21.62 -18.08 -5.14
CA ASN A 487 22.62 -18.79 -5.95
C ASN A 487 23.48 -17.81 -6.81
N LEU A 488 24.81 -17.94 -6.77
CA LEU A 488 25.76 -17.05 -7.45
C LEU A 488 26.86 -17.85 -8.17
N GLY A 489 26.80 -17.87 -9.50
CA GLY A 489 27.93 -18.25 -10.35
C GLY A 489 28.91 -17.08 -10.50
N ASN A 490 30.21 -17.40 -10.59
CA ASN A 490 31.33 -16.48 -10.74
C ASN A 490 31.18 -15.56 -11.97
N ASN A 491 30.72 -14.32 -11.82
CA ASN A 491 30.89 -13.22 -12.78
C ASN A 491 30.74 -11.84 -12.09
N ASP A 492 31.78 -11.01 -12.14
CA ASP A 492 32.02 -9.92 -11.18
C ASP A 492 31.13 -8.67 -11.30
N ASP A 493 30.50 -8.38 -12.45
CA ASP A 493 29.70 -7.16 -12.62
C ASP A 493 28.19 -7.33 -12.40
N GLN A 494 27.62 -8.52 -12.68
CA GLN A 494 26.23 -8.84 -12.33
C GLN A 494 26.06 -9.14 -10.83
N ASN A 495 27.17 -9.41 -10.14
CA ASN A 495 27.18 -9.83 -8.74
C ASN A 495 26.65 -8.72 -7.83
N LYS A 496 27.12 -7.47 -7.98
CA LYS A 496 26.78 -6.34 -7.07
C LYS A 496 25.29 -6.00 -6.98
N ASP A 497 24.58 -6.04 -8.09
CA ASP A 497 23.13 -5.79 -8.11
C ASP A 497 22.34 -6.96 -7.51
N ALA A 498 22.79 -8.20 -7.73
CA ALA A 498 22.25 -9.37 -7.06
C ALA A 498 22.50 -9.31 -5.54
N GLU A 499 23.71 -8.92 -5.09
CA GLU A 499 24.01 -8.76 -3.66
C GLU A 499 23.11 -7.71 -3.00
N ARG A 500 22.92 -6.58 -3.68
CA ARG A 500 22.08 -5.49 -3.22
C ARG A 500 20.61 -5.90 -3.13
N ASN A 501 20.15 -6.75 -4.04
CA ASN A 501 18.78 -7.30 -4.00
C ASN A 501 18.60 -8.33 -2.89
N THR A 502 19.55 -9.26 -2.69
CA THR A 502 19.52 -10.22 -1.58
C THR A 502 19.53 -9.51 -0.22
N ALA A 503 20.36 -8.48 -0.04
CA ALA A 503 20.39 -7.70 1.21
C ALA A 503 19.06 -6.97 1.49
N GLN A 504 18.41 -6.42 0.46
CA GLN A 504 17.08 -5.80 0.61
C GLN A 504 15.99 -6.83 0.92
N ASN A 505 16.09 -8.02 0.34
CA ASN A 505 15.18 -9.13 0.59
C ASN A 505 15.33 -9.65 2.03
N LEU A 506 16.57 -9.87 2.49
CA LEU A 506 16.87 -10.17 3.90
C LEU A 506 16.29 -9.11 4.84
N GLU A 507 16.54 -7.83 4.57
CA GLU A 507 15.97 -6.75 5.37
C GLU A 507 14.44 -6.82 5.47
N ARG A 508 13.74 -7.03 4.34
CA ARG A 508 12.28 -7.12 4.31
C ARG A 508 11.77 -8.32 5.10
N PHE A 509 12.38 -9.49 4.93
CA PHE A 509 11.95 -10.71 5.63
C PHE A 509 12.19 -10.60 7.14
N ILE A 510 13.37 -10.11 7.56
CA ILE A 510 13.72 -9.90 8.97
C ILE A 510 12.76 -8.90 9.64
N GLN A 511 12.43 -7.80 8.97
CA GLN A 511 11.46 -6.83 9.50
C GLN A 511 10.09 -7.47 9.70
N ARG A 512 9.67 -8.36 8.79
CA ARG A 512 8.41 -9.08 8.88
C ARG A 512 8.39 -10.05 10.05
N LEU A 513 9.46 -10.84 10.23
CA LEU A 513 9.63 -11.73 11.38
C LEU A 513 9.56 -10.98 12.72
N ARG A 514 10.21 -9.82 12.82
CA ARG A 514 10.16 -9.00 14.05
C ARG A 514 8.75 -8.50 14.36
N MET A 515 8.04 -7.98 13.35
CA MET A 515 6.66 -7.51 13.52
C MET A 515 5.73 -8.66 13.92
N GLU A 516 5.88 -9.82 13.28
CA GLU A 516 5.01 -10.95 13.57
C GLU A 516 5.32 -11.59 14.91
N SER A 517 6.59 -11.67 15.30
CA SER A 517 7.01 -12.06 16.64
C SER A 517 6.32 -11.21 17.70
N GLN A 518 6.30 -9.88 17.55
CA GLN A 518 5.59 -9.00 18.48
C GLN A 518 4.09 -9.28 18.54
N LYS A 519 3.43 -9.50 17.40
CA LYS A 519 1.99 -9.82 17.37
C LYS A 519 1.68 -11.15 18.02
N ILE A 520 2.46 -12.20 17.72
CA ILE A 520 2.26 -13.53 18.28
C ILE A 520 2.46 -13.49 19.81
N ILE A 521 3.48 -12.78 20.28
CA ILE A 521 3.74 -12.61 21.72
C ILE A 521 2.59 -11.84 22.38
N GLN A 522 2.17 -10.70 21.81
CA GLN A 522 1.08 -9.89 22.34
C GLN A 522 -0.25 -10.65 22.35
N ALA A 523 -0.55 -11.41 21.30
CA ALA A 523 -1.76 -12.20 21.21
C ALA A 523 -1.82 -13.29 22.29
N LYS A 524 -0.68 -13.94 22.59
CA LYS A 524 -0.66 -14.94 23.66
C LYS A 524 -0.69 -14.31 25.06
N ASN A 525 0.01 -13.19 25.29
CA ASN A 525 -0.04 -12.49 26.57
C ASN A 525 -1.46 -11.96 26.87
N ALA A 526 -2.17 -11.45 25.87
CA ALA A 526 -3.57 -11.02 26.01
C ALA A 526 -4.55 -12.16 26.33
N ILE A 527 -4.19 -13.41 26.04
CA ILE A 527 -4.98 -14.59 26.44
C ILE A 527 -4.69 -14.93 27.91
N VAL A 528 -3.42 -14.87 28.33
CA VAL A 528 -3.01 -15.12 29.72
C VAL A 528 -3.60 -14.08 30.69
N ASP A 529 -3.75 -12.82 30.26
CA ASP A 529 -4.38 -11.76 31.06
C ASP A 529 -5.91 -11.91 31.20
N VAL A 530 -6.56 -12.75 30.37
CA VAL A 530 -8.01 -13.05 30.49
C VAL A 530 -8.24 -14.26 31.40
N ASP A 531 -7.30 -15.20 31.44
CA ASP A 531 -7.36 -16.37 32.34
C ASP A 531 -6.89 -16.05 33.77
N SER A 532 -6.18 -14.93 34.00
CA SER A 532 -5.68 -14.54 35.33
C SER A 532 -6.73 -13.91 36.24
N ASP A 533 -7.90 -13.52 35.71
CA ASP A 533 -9.07 -13.07 36.48
C ASP A 533 -9.98 -14.24 36.93
N VAL A 534 -9.60 -15.49 36.63
CA VAL A 534 -10.24 -16.69 37.18
C VAL A 534 -9.42 -17.22 38.36
N ASN A 535 -10.04 -17.17 39.53
CA ASN A 535 -9.47 -17.62 40.80
C ASN A 535 -8.91 -19.06 40.68
N GLN A 536 -7.60 -19.24 40.83
CA GLN A 536 -6.91 -20.53 40.66
C GLN A 536 -7.46 -21.65 41.58
N ASP A 537 -8.16 -21.30 42.66
CA ASP A 537 -8.85 -22.25 43.54
C ASP A 537 -10.07 -22.92 42.91
N GLN A 538 -10.64 -22.37 41.83
CA GLN A 538 -11.81 -22.93 41.16
C GLN A 538 -11.45 -23.99 40.10
N LEU A 539 -10.31 -23.83 39.43
CA LEU A 539 -9.80 -24.79 38.44
C LEU A 539 -9.35 -26.12 39.09
N MET A 540 -8.81 -26.07 40.31
CA MET A 540 -8.38 -27.27 41.05
C MET A 540 -9.55 -28.08 41.64
N ARG A 541 -10.80 -27.56 41.62
CA ARG A 541 -11.99 -28.29 42.11
C ARG A 541 -12.82 -28.94 40.99
N GLU A 542 -12.68 -28.50 39.75
CA GLU A 542 -13.51 -28.99 38.64
C GLU A 542 -12.87 -30.14 37.84
N GLU A 543 -11.57 -30.44 38.01
CA GLU A 543 -10.91 -31.62 37.41
C GLU A 543 -11.37 -32.97 38.01
N SER A 544 -12.24 -32.96 39.03
CA SER A 544 -12.73 -34.17 39.71
C SER A 544 -14.14 -34.62 39.27
N LYS A 545 -14.75 -33.97 38.28
CA LYS A 545 -16.02 -34.41 37.69
C LYS A 545 -15.90 -34.45 36.18
N GLY A 546 -15.68 -35.65 35.64
CA GLY A 546 -15.58 -35.92 34.20
C GLY A 546 -16.88 -35.65 33.45
N GLU A 547 -17.13 -34.38 33.13
CA GLU A 547 -18.08 -33.96 32.10
C GLU A 547 -17.34 -33.16 31.02
N GLU A 548 -17.46 -33.60 29.77
CA GLU A 548 -16.83 -32.97 28.60
C GLU A 548 -17.39 -31.56 28.37
N ILE A 549 -16.56 -30.54 28.64
CA ILE A 549 -16.83 -29.17 28.23
C ILE A 549 -16.43 -29.01 26.75
N PRO A 550 -17.24 -28.36 25.88
CA PRO A 550 -16.93 -28.22 24.46
C PRO A 550 -15.73 -27.28 24.28
N THR A 551 -14.58 -27.83 23.89
CA THR A 551 -13.36 -27.07 23.60
C THR A 551 -13.51 -26.28 22.30
N THR A 552 -13.84 -25.00 22.40
CA THR A 552 -13.69 -24.05 21.30
C THR A 552 -12.21 -23.83 20.96
N LYS A 553 -11.69 -24.67 20.07
CA LYS A 553 -10.59 -24.45 19.09
C LYS A 553 -9.63 -23.28 19.39
N ASN A 554 -8.65 -23.51 20.25
CA ASN A 554 -7.39 -22.74 20.28
C ASN A 554 -6.59 -23.01 18.98
N LYS A 555 -6.67 -22.10 18.00
CA LYS A 555 -5.76 -22.13 16.86
C LYS A 555 -4.44 -21.48 17.28
N ASN A 556 -3.37 -22.28 17.40
CA ASN A 556 -2.01 -21.77 17.50
C ASN A 556 -1.75 -20.79 16.34
N VAL A 557 -1.45 -19.53 16.65
CA VAL A 557 -1.10 -18.53 15.64
C VAL A 557 0.29 -18.87 15.12
N ILE A 558 0.34 -19.42 13.91
CA ILE A 558 1.58 -19.76 13.20
C ILE A 558 1.72 -18.78 12.04
N PHE A 559 2.90 -18.16 11.92
CA PHE A 559 3.25 -17.34 10.77
C PHE A 559 3.86 -18.21 9.67
N ASP A 560 3.03 -18.52 8.68
CA ASP A 560 3.43 -19.20 7.46
C ASP A 560 2.94 -18.35 6.26
N PRO A 561 3.78 -17.43 5.72
CA PRO A 561 3.33 -16.40 4.81
C PRO A 561 2.87 -16.91 3.44
N ASP A 562 3.34 -18.08 3.02
CA ASP A 562 3.08 -18.73 1.73
C ASP A 562 2.58 -20.18 1.86
N GLU A 563 2.25 -20.62 3.07
CA GLU A 563 1.74 -21.96 3.37
C GLU A 563 2.69 -23.08 2.91
N ASP A 564 4.00 -22.81 2.96
CA ASP A 564 5.05 -23.75 2.57
C ASP A 564 5.50 -24.67 3.71
N GLY A 565 4.87 -24.55 4.88
CA GLY A 565 5.21 -25.32 6.09
C GLY A 565 6.16 -24.58 7.02
N TYR A 566 6.38 -23.28 6.83
CA TYR A 566 7.21 -22.47 7.72
C TYR A 566 6.57 -22.34 9.11
N ASN A 567 6.98 -23.22 10.03
CA ASN A 567 6.45 -23.30 11.39
C ASN A 567 7.04 -22.21 12.31
N PHE A 568 6.66 -20.95 12.11
CA PHE A 568 7.02 -19.84 13.00
C PHE A 568 5.87 -19.53 13.98
N GLY A 569 5.84 -20.27 15.08
CA GLY A 569 4.88 -20.09 16.18
C GLY A 569 5.41 -19.28 17.36
N TYR A 570 4.68 -19.31 18.49
CA TYR A 570 5.00 -18.53 19.69
C TYR A 570 6.40 -18.76 20.26
N GLU A 571 6.85 -20.01 20.35
CA GLU A 571 8.16 -20.33 20.91
C GLU A 571 9.29 -19.70 20.09
N LYS A 572 9.28 -19.90 18.76
CA LYS A 572 10.23 -19.25 17.84
C LYS A 572 10.15 -17.73 17.92
N ALA A 573 8.95 -17.18 18.05
CA ALA A 573 8.75 -15.74 18.22
C ALA A 573 9.42 -15.20 19.50
N CYS A 574 9.27 -15.89 20.64
CA CYS A 574 9.88 -15.53 21.92
C CYS A 574 11.40 -15.58 21.88
N ILE A 575 11.97 -16.69 21.39
CA ILE A 575 13.43 -16.87 21.27
C ILE A 575 14.03 -15.78 20.38
N LEU A 576 13.45 -15.58 19.19
CA LEU A 576 13.91 -14.53 18.28
C LEU A 576 13.84 -13.15 18.94
N HIS A 577 12.72 -12.81 19.58
CA HIS A 577 12.55 -11.51 20.23
C HIS A 577 13.60 -11.28 21.33
N LYS A 578 13.79 -12.27 22.20
CA LYS A 578 14.72 -12.24 23.34
C LYS A 578 16.16 -12.06 22.86
N ASN A 579 16.65 -12.98 22.03
CA ASN A 579 18.05 -13.00 21.58
C ASN A 579 18.42 -11.75 20.78
N MET A 580 17.52 -11.30 19.89
CA MET A 580 17.75 -10.09 19.11
C MET A 580 17.82 -8.84 19.99
N ASN A 581 17.01 -8.75 21.03
CA ASN A 581 17.02 -7.61 21.95
C ASN A 581 18.29 -7.59 22.81
N ILE A 582 18.75 -8.75 23.31
CA ILE A 582 20.02 -8.89 24.05
C ILE A 582 21.18 -8.39 23.19
N LEU A 583 21.36 -8.97 22.00
CA LEU A 583 22.45 -8.60 21.09
C LEU A 583 22.38 -7.12 20.67
N GLN A 584 21.18 -6.61 20.41
CA GLN A 584 21.01 -5.19 20.08
C GLN A 584 21.37 -4.28 21.26
N PHE A 585 21.03 -4.67 22.49
CA PHE A 585 21.37 -3.92 23.69
C PHE A 585 22.88 -3.87 23.90
N ILE A 586 23.55 -5.03 23.84
CA ILE A 586 25.01 -5.15 23.97
C ILE A 586 25.72 -4.26 22.93
N ARG A 587 25.34 -4.38 21.65
CA ARG A 587 25.95 -3.63 20.54
C ARG A 587 25.70 -2.13 20.56
N LYS A 588 24.53 -1.69 21.03
CA LYS A 588 24.17 -0.25 21.01
C LYS A 588 24.46 0.48 22.30
N THR A 589 24.73 -0.26 23.37
CA THR A 589 24.80 0.30 24.72
C THR A 589 26.09 -0.06 25.42
N LEU A 590 26.45 -1.35 25.50
CA LEU A 590 27.56 -1.80 26.33
C LEU A 590 28.91 -1.71 25.62
N LEU A 591 29.02 -2.24 24.40
CA LEU A 591 30.28 -2.30 23.65
C LEU A 591 30.75 -0.99 22.97
N PRO A 592 29.88 -0.05 22.54
CA PRO A 592 30.32 1.18 21.87
C PRO A 592 31.33 1.99 22.68
N ASN A 593 32.16 2.79 21.99
CA ASN A 593 33.19 3.65 22.58
C ASN A 593 34.15 2.89 23.51
N ASN A 594 34.69 1.75 23.04
CA ASN A 594 35.59 0.88 23.80
C ASN A 594 35.01 0.45 25.15
N CYS A 595 33.75 0.04 25.16
CA CYS A 595 33.03 -0.42 26.35
C CYS A 595 32.84 0.65 27.46
N LYS A 596 32.94 1.96 27.17
CA LYS A 596 32.86 3.03 28.18
C LYS A 596 31.63 2.96 29.09
N GLN A 597 30.47 2.57 28.58
CA GLN A 597 29.25 2.45 29.39
C GLN A 597 29.28 1.24 30.33
N PHE A 598 29.94 0.16 29.92
CA PHE A 598 30.22 -0.97 30.80
C PHE A 598 31.16 -0.53 31.93
N GLU A 599 32.27 0.15 31.62
CA GLU A 599 33.21 0.61 32.66
C GLU A 599 32.55 1.52 33.72
N VAL A 600 31.60 2.37 33.32
CA VAL A 600 30.87 3.28 34.25
C VAL A 600 29.96 2.54 35.24
N GLY A 601 29.49 1.34 34.93
CA GLY A 601 28.67 0.52 35.83
C GLY A 601 29.40 -0.64 36.46
N LEU A 602 30.69 -0.85 36.13
CA LEU A 602 31.45 -2.03 36.51
C LEU A 602 31.57 -2.20 38.03
N GLU A 603 31.88 -1.13 38.76
CA GLU A 603 32.04 -1.18 40.22
C GLU A 603 30.71 -1.58 40.91
N ALA A 604 29.61 -0.96 40.49
CA ALA A 604 28.27 -1.30 41.01
C ALA A 604 27.83 -2.72 40.62
N LEU A 605 28.19 -3.19 39.43
CA LEU A 605 27.94 -4.57 38.99
C LEU A 605 28.74 -5.56 39.84
N GLN A 606 30.00 -5.26 40.13
CA GLN A 606 30.86 -6.08 40.98
C GLN A 606 30.32 -6.18 42.41
N GLU A 607 29.88 -5.06 42.98
CA GLU A 607 29.24 -5.07 44.30
C GLU A 607 27.97 -5.92 44.33
N GLN A 608 27.12 -5.81 43.30
CA GLN A 608 25.90 -6.61 43.20
C GLN A 608 26.23 -8.10 43.06
N PHE A 609 27.18 -8.45 42.20
CA PHE A 609 27.65 -9.82 42.02
C PHE A 609 28.16 -10.44 43.32
N GLN A 610 28.98 -9.70 44.10
CA GLN A 610 29.47 -10.19 45.38
C GLN A 610 28.34 -10.39 46.41
N LYS A 611 27.35 -9.48 46.44
CA LYS A 611 26.19 -9.62 47.33
C LYS A 611 25.33 -10.83 46.98
N GLU A 612 25.03 -11.03 45.71
CA GLU A 612 24.25 -12.18 45.22
C GLU A 612 24.97 -13.50 45.50
N ARG A 613 26.28 -13.53 45.28
CA ARG A 613 27.13 -14.69 45.57
C ARG A 613 27.12 -15.04 47.06
N LEU A 614 27.33 -14.06 47.95
CA LEU A 614 27.26 -14.27 49.40
C LEU A 614 25.87 -14.74 49.85
N GLN A 615 24.79 -14.26 49.23
CA GLN A 615 23.43 -14.72 49.54
C GLN A 615 23.26 -16.20 49.18
N LEU A 616 23.71 -16.62 48.00
CA LEU A 616 23.65 -18.01 47.56
C LEU A 616 24.53 -18.95 48.38
N GLU A 617 25.73 -18.50 48.78
CA GLU A 617 26.64 -19.23 49.66
C GLU A 617 26.03 -19.45 51.07
N ASN A 618 25.26 -18.48 51.57
CA ASN A 618 24.64 -18.53 52.91
C ASN A 618 23.26 -19.23 52.97
N MET A 619 22.69 -19.70 51.85
CA MET A 619 21.42 -20.45 51.87
C MET A 619 21.64 -21.85 52.49
N GLU A 620 20.75 -22.29 53.38
CA GLU A 620 20.85 -23.60 54.05
C GLU A 620 20.89 -24.77 53.04
N GLU A 621 21.80 -25.73 53.27
CA GLU A 621 22.00 -26.89 52.41
C GLU A 621 20.98 -27.98 52.75
N ASP A 622 19.95 -28.14 51.92
CA ASP A 622 19.15 -29.36 51.89
C ASP A 622 19.47 -30.17 50.62
N PHE A 623 19.31 -31.50 50.65
CA PHE A 623 19.83 -32.41 49.62
C PHE A 623 19.32 -32.13 48.18
N SER A 624 18.20 -31.42 48.02
CA SER A 624 17.65 -30.99 46.71
C SER A 624 18.18 -29.63 46.21
N MET A 625 18.98 -28.92 47.01
CA MET A 625 19.47 -27.57 46.73
C MET A 625 20.92 -27.51 46.23
N GLN A 626 21.68 -28.61 46.34
CA GLN A 626 23.06 -28.66 45.82
C GLN A 626 23.11 -28.55 44.28
N ASP A 627 22.23 -29.24 43.56
CA ASP A 627 22.15 -29.16 42.09
C ASP A 627 21.66 -27.77 41.60
N LEU A 628 20.80 -27.11 42.39
CA LEU A 628 20.35 -25.74 42.12
C LEU A 628 21.47 -24.72 42.37
N LYS A 629 22.28 -24.89 43.42
CA LYS A 629 23.44 -24.03 43.69
C LYS A 629 24.50 -24.17 42.61
N SER A 630 24.84 -25.39 42.18
CA SER A 630 25.84 -25.62 41.11
C SER A 630 25.41 -25.12 39.74
N SER A 631 24.09 -25.03 39.48
CA SER A 631 23.55 -24.51 38.21
C SER A 631 23.39 -22.98 38.18
N GLN A 632 23.62 -22.29 39.30
CA GLN A 632 23.45 -20.84 39.41
C GLN A 632 24.73 -20.07 39.78
N LEU A 633 25.69 -20.71 40.42
CA LEU A 633 26.96 -20.08 40.83
C LEU A 633 27.98 -20.07 39.68
N LEU A 634 28.52 -18.88 39.38
CA LEU A 634 29.68 -18.75 38.49
C LEU A 634 30.96 -19.29 39.15
N PRO A 635 31.97 -19.69 38.35
CA PRO A 635 33.25 -20.19 38.86
C PRO A 635 33.93 -19.24 39.86
N ASP A 636 34.65 -19.79 40.83
CA ASP A 636 35.26 -19.02 41.92
C ASP A 636 36.25 -17.96 41.44
N ASN A 637 36.95 -18.26 40.35
CA ASN A 637 37.91 -17.39 39.68
C ASN A 637 37.24 -16.40 38.69
N TRP A 638 35.92 -16.20 38.73
CA TRP A 638 35.22 -15.27 37.84
C TRP A 638 35.47 -13.80 38.19
N ILE A 639 36.12 -13.07 37.29
CA ILE A 639 36.42 -11.65 37.40
C ILE A 639 35.49 -10.85 36.48
N CYS A 640 34.60 -10.02 37.02
CA CYS A 640 33.62 -9.26 36.22
C CYS A 640 34.30 -8.35 35.16
N GLU A 641 35.39 -7.66 35.51
CA GLU A 641 36.11 -6.77 34.58
C GLU A 641 36.65 -7.50 33.35
N LYS A 642 37.14 -8.73 33.54
CA LYS A 642 37.72 -9.57 32.48
C LYS A 642 36.63 -10.41 31.80
N HIS A 643 35.97 -11.27 32.56
CA HIS A 643 35.10 -12.32 32.03
C HIS A 643 33.74 -11.80 31.58
N ASP A 644 33.06 -10.91 32.32
CA ASP A 644 31.76 -10.36 31.83
C ASP A 644 31.98 -9.55 30.55
N LYS A 645 33.02 -8.70 30.52
CA LYS A 645 33.38 -7.93 29.32
C LYS A 645 33.71 -8.83 28.13
N ASN A 646 34.59 -9.81 28.32
CA ASN A 646 34.99 -10.71 27.24
C ASN A 646 33.86 -11.67 26.83
N LEU A 647 32.94 -12.01 27.73
CA LEU A 647 31.73 -12.77 27.42
C LEU A 647 30.83 -11.99 26.45
N LEU A 648 30.61 -10.69 26.70
CA LEU A 648 29.83 -9.83 25.80
C LEU A 648 30.53 -9.63 24.44
N ILE A 649 31.86 -9.52 24.44
CA ILE A 649 32.67 -9.41 23.21
C ILE A 649 32.59 -10.72 22.40
N ALA A 650 32.83 -11.87 23.04
CA ALA A 650 32.77 -13.19 22.43
C ALA A 650 31.40 -13.44 21.79
N LEU A 651 30.32 -13.14 22.52
CA LEU A 651 28.95 -13.25 22.02
C LEU A 651 28.72 -12.34 20.80
N ASN A 652 29.22 -11.10 20.84
CA ASN A 652 29.02 -10.15 19.76
C ASN A 652 29.62 -10.61 18.43
N TYR A 653 30.82 -11.21 18.48
CA TYR A 653 31.57 -11.66 17.30
C TYR A 653 31.18 -13.06 16.83
N ASN A 654 30.93 -13.99 17.76
CA ASN A 654 30.77 -15.41 17.45
C ASN A 654 29.33 -15.94 17.61
N GLY A 655 28.42 -15.13 18.15
CA GLY A 655 27.02 -15.52 18.38
C GLY A 655 26.81 -16.38 19.62
N PHE A 656 25.55 -16.69 19.93
CA PHE A 656 25.16 -17.51 21.07
C PHE A 656 25.71 -18.95 21.02
N GLU A 657 25.73 -19.60 19.86
CA GLU A 657 26.23 -20.98 19.72
C GLU A 657 27.68 -21.14 20.19
N PHE A 658 28.50 -20.09 20.05
CA PHE A 658 29.89 -20.09 20.52
C PHE A 658 30.02 -20.23 22.04
N LEU A 659 28.99 -19.88 22.82
CA LEU A 659 29.03 -20.02 24.28
C LEU A 659 29.27 -21.48 24.72
N LYS A 660 28.93 -22.47 23.87
CA LYS A 660 29.26 -23.89 24.10
C LYS A 660 30.77 -24.16 24.12
N ASN A 661 31.54 -23.32 23.45
CA ASN A 661 32.99 -23.45 23.29
C ASN A 661 33.77 -22.39 24.10
N LEU A 662 33.11 -21.78 25.10
CA LEU A 662 33.70 -20.71 25.90
C LEU A 662 34.71 -21.27 26.93
N SER A 663 34.43 -22.43 27.50
CA SER A 663 35.30 -23.08 28.47
C SER A 663 36.69 -23.37 27.89
N GLY A 664 37.75 -22.96 28.59
CA GLY A 664 39.14 -23.11 28.14
C GLY A 664 39.55 -22.21 26.97
N ASN A 665 38.72 -21.24 26.56
CA ASN A 665 39.00 -20.41 25.39
C ASN A 665 40.02 -19.30 25.69
N ARG A 666 41.22 -19.41 25.11
CA ARG A 666 42.31 -18.44 25.29
C ARG A 666 42.08 -17.10 24.59
N GLU A 667 41.39 -17.09 23.45
CA GLU A 667 41.17 -15.87 22.65
C GLU A 667 40.37 -14.83 23.43
N TYR A 668 39.37 -15.27 24.18
CA TYR A 668 38.53 -14.41 25.01
C TYR A 668 38.88 -14.47 26.51
N GLY A 669 39.99 -15.12 26.87
CA GLY A 669 40.52 -15.11 28.25
C GLY A 669 39.77 -15.99 29.25
N PHE A 670 39.18 -17.09 28.79
CA PHE A 670 38.50 -18.14 29.56
C PHE A 670 39.35 -19.41 29.73
N GLU A 671 40.68 -19.28 29.67
CA GLU A 671 41.62 -20.41 29.71
C GLU A 671 41.52 -21.28 30.97
N ASP A 672 41.20 -20.67 32.11
CA ASP A 672 41.05 -21.33 33.41
C ASP A 672 39.58 -21.36 33.90
N ILE A 673 38.62 -21.14 33.00
CA ILE A 673 37.19 -21.04 33.32
C ILE A 673 36.43 -22.23 32.73
N GLU A 674 35.72 -22.96 33.59
CA GLU A 674 34.73 -23.97 33.19
C GLU A 674 33.32 -23.41 33.40
N ILE A 675 32.58 -23.22 32.32
CA ILE A 675 31.23 -22.66 32.35
C ILE A 675 30.33 -23.33 31.30
N SER A 676 29.11 -23.67 31.68
CA SER A 676 28.11 -24.23 30.77
C SER A 676 27.47 -23.15 29.89
N TYR A 677 26.88 -23.57 28.77
CA TYR A 677 26.11 -22.67 27.90
C TYR A 677 25.02 -21.92 28.67
N ASP A 678 24.21 -22.65 29.44
CA ASP A 678 23.05 -22.08 30.15
C ASP A 678 23.50 -21.06 31.20
N LEU A 679 24.60 -21.34 31.91
CA LEU A 679 25.13 -20.44 32.93
C LEU A 679 25.76 -19.18 32.30
N ALA A 680 26.48 -19.34 31.19
CA ALA A 680 27.01 -18.20 30.42
C ALA A 680 25.89 -17.33 29.83
N PHE A 681 24.84 -17.96 29.27
CA PHE A 681 23.68 -17.27 28.73
C PHE A 681 22.93 -16.51 29.84
N LYS A 682 22.67 -17.17 30.98
CA LYS A 682 22.04 -16.55 32.15
C LYS A 682 22.84 -15.33 32.62
N ARG A 683 24.17 -15.45 32.71
CA ARG A 683 25.04 -14.32 33.09
C ARG A 683 24.92 -13.14 32.13
N ILE A 684 24.80 -13.40 30.83
CA ILE A 684 24.54 -12.34 29.83
C ILE A 684 23.22 -11.62 30.10
N GLU A 685 22.17 -12.35 30.47
CA GLU A 685 20.87 -11.77 30.82
C GLU A 685 20.98 -10.86 32.05
N GLU A 686 21.60 -11.36 33.12
CA GLU A 686 21.83 -10.62 34.37
C GLU A 686 22.58 -9.31 34.11
N ILE A 687 23.67 -9.36 33.33
CA ILE A 687 24.43 -8.17 32.94
C ILE A 687 23.52 -7.20 32.17
N CYS A 688 22.75 -7.69 31.20
CA CYS A 688 21.88 -6.83 30.40
C CYS A 688 20.77 -6.18 31.23
N GLU A 689 20.19 -6.89 32.20
CA GLU A 689 19.17 -6.37 33.11
C GLU A 689 19.76 -5.34 34.07
N PHE A 690 20.90 -5.65 34.69
CA PHE A 690 21.63 -4.72 35.55
C PHE A 690 21.84 -3.36 34.88
N TYR A 691 22.40 -3.36 33.65
CA TYR A 691 22.68 -2.10 32.96
C TYR A 691 21.40 -1.38 32.47
N LYS A 692 20.29 -2.09 32.23
CA LYS A 692 19.00 -1.44 31.94
C LYS A 692 18.48 -0.68 33.16
N ASP A 693 18.65 -1.23 34.36
CA ASP A 693 18.17 -0.63 35.60
C ASP A 693 19.11 0.48 36.08
N TYR A 694 20.41 0.26 36.02
CA TYR A 694 21.43 1.26 36.34
C TYR A 694 21.30 2.53 35.48
N GLN A 695 20.93 2.40 34.21
CA GLN A 695 20.65 3.54 33.32
C GLN A 695 19.35 4.28 33.65
N GLN A 696 18.38 3.63 34.27
CA GLN A 696 17.13 4.27 34.71
C GLN A 696 17.36 5.04 36.01
N GLN A 697 18.08 4.46 36.97
CA GLN A 697 18.38 5.06 38.27
C GLN A 697 19.25 6.33 38.12
N SER A 698 20.26 6.30 37.23
CA SER A 698 21.13 7.46 36.94
C SER A 698 20.41 8.65 36.28
N ARG A 699 19.18 8.48 35.76
CA ARG A 699 18.35 9.58 35.21
C ARG A 699 17.51 10.30 36.26
N VAL A 700 17.20 9.67 37.39
CA VAL A 700 16.30 10.21 38.42
C VAL A 700 17.02 11.23 39.33
N VAL A 701 18.35 11.17 39.43
CA VAL A 701 19.15 11.99 40.38
C VAL A 701 19.44 13.43 39.87
N LYS A 702 19.15 13.78 38.60
CA LYS A 702 19.49 15.10 38.02
C LYS A 702 18.38 16.18 38.07
N LYS A 703 17.77 16.44 39.23
CA LYS A 703 17.04 17.70 39.49
C LYS A 703 17.56 18.35 40.78
N PRO A 704 18.32 19.47 40.71
CA PRO A 704 18.68 20.21 41.92
C PRO A 704 17.51 21.07 42.39
N LYS A 705 17.17 20.97 43.69
CA LYS A 705 16.32 21.93 44.41
C LYS A 705 17.07 23.25 44.56
N LYS A 706 16.39 24.38 44.35
CA LYS A 706 16.90 25.73 44.64
C LYS A 706 16.81 26.01 46.14
N GLU A 707 17.94 26.24 46.78
CA GLU A 707 18.06 26.97 48.04
C GLU A 707 19.10 28.10 47.90
N ILE A 708 18.94 29.15 48.71
CA ILE A 708 19.37 30.53 48.48
C ILE A 708 20.58 30.89 49.37
N LEU A 709 21.68 31.36 48.74
CA LEU A 709 22.77 32.32 49.16
C LEU A 709 23.53 32.11 50.50
N PRO A 710 24.75 32.70 50.76
CA PRO A 710 25.47 33.77 50.04
C PRO A 710 27.00 33.54 49.79
N GLN A 711 27.63 34.57 49.20
CA GLN A 711 28.98 34.74 48.62
C GLN A 711 30.19 34.59 49.58
N ASN A 712 31.34 34.07 49.09
CA ASN A 712 32.63 34.82 49.02
C ASN A 712 33.85 34.03 48.45
N GLN A 713 34.47 34.66 47.43
CA GLN A 713 35.91 34.92 47.17
C GLN A 713 37.02 33.84 47.13
N ASN A 714 37.76 33.90 46.00
CA ASN A 714 39.18 33.55 45.71
C ASN A 714 39.52 32.04 45.67
N THR A 715 40.26 31.48 44.71
CA THR A 715 41.48 31.94 44.01
C THR A 715 41.72 31.06 42.75
N GLU A 716 42.50 31.57 41.80
CA GLU A 716 42.88 30.99 40.50
C GLU A 716 43.75 29.72 40.58
N GLY A 717 43.71 28.90 39.52
CA GLY A 717 44.69 27.84 39.23
C GLY A 717 44.36 27.03 37.97
N GLN A 718 45.19 27.17 36.92
CA GLN A 718 45.07 26.56 35.59
C GLN A 718 45.31 25.04 35.59
N LEU A 719 44.59 24.28 34.74
CA LEU A 719 45.11 23.47 33.62
C LEU A 719 44.11 22.39 33.15
N GLN A 720 43.79 22.48 31.85
CA GLN A 720 43.58 21.39 30.87
C GLN A 720 42.92 20.07 31.32
N GLN A 721 41.67 19.89 30.90
CA GLN A 721 41.11 18.54 30.66
C GLN A 721 40.59 18.41 29.22
N GLN A 722 41.19 17.46 28.51
CA GLN A 722 40.68 16.85 27.31
C GLN A 722 39.32 16.19 27.63
N GLN A 723 38.24 16.65 26.99
CA GLN A 723 36.97 15.94 26.98
C GLN A 723 36.60 15.49 25.56
N SER A 724 36.63 14.18 25.42
CA SER A 724 36.09 13.37 24.35
C SER A 724 34.61 13.68 24.11
N PHE A 725 34.31 14.22 22.93
CA PHE A 725 32.95 14.32 22.42
C PHE A 725 32.49 12.96 21.89
N SER A 726 31.65 12.26 22.65
CA SER A 726 30.81 11.19 22.14
C SER A 726 29.66 11.79 21.32
N GLU A 727 29.55 11.40 20.05
CA GLU A 727 28.47 11.82 19.15
C GLU A 727 27.07 11.38 19.66
N PRO A 728 26.05 12.26 19.64
CA PRO A 728 24.67 11.86 19.85
C PRO A 728 24.03 11.32 18.56
N LYS A 729 23.36 10.18 18.72
CA LYS A 729 22.31 9.61 17.86
C LYS A 729 21.50 10.72 17.14
N ARG A 730 21.30 10.58 15.82
CA ARG A 730 20.45 11.47 14.98
C ARG A 730 19.00 11.50 15.48
N LYS A 731 18.74 12.29 16.51
CA LYS A 731 17.46 12.97 16.72
C LYS A 731 17.42 14.11 15.72
N ILE A 732 16.27 14.38 15.10
CA ILE A 732 16.03 15.72 14.56
C ILE A 732 16.24 16.66 15.74
N ALA A 733 17.27 17.51 15.66
CA ALA A 733 17.64 18.42 16.74
C ALA A 733 16.35 19.14 17.19
N LYS A 734 15.94 18.91 18.44
CA LYS A 734 14.86 19.66 19.05
C LYS A 734 15.28 21.12 18.98
N VAL A 735 14.52 21.93 18.26
CA VAL A 735 14.69 23.38 18.26
C VAL A 735 14.49 23.81 19.71
N GLN A 736 15.53 24.35 20.33
CA GLN A 736 15.42 24.96 21.63
C GLN A 736 15.11 26.44 21.40
N VAL A 737 13.87 26.84 21.71
CA VAL A 737 13.50 28.24 21.81
C VAL A 737 13.80 28.68 23.24
N GLN A 738 14.63 29.71 23.39
CA GLN A 738 14.92 30.28 24.70
C GLN A 738 13.71 31.11 25.12
N ARG A 739 13.06 30.72 26.22
CA ARG A 739 11.77 31.24 26.71
C ARG A 739 11.72 32.74 27.07
N ASN A 740 12.85 33.44 26.97
CA ASN A 740 12.95 34.88 27.25
C ASN A 740 13.11 35.71 25.95
N ASP A 741 13.20 35.07 24.79
CA ASP A 741 13.47 35.67 23.47
C ASP A 741 12.36 35.32 22.45
N ASP A 742 11.10 35.30 22.89
CA ASP A 742 9.95 34.90 22.05
C ASP A 742 9.64 35.91 20.92
N GLY A 743 10.26 37.09 20.99
CA GLY A 743 10.20 38.16 20.00
C GLY A 743 8.90 38.98 20.04
N ILE A 744 8.86 40.05 19.25
CA ILE A 744 7.78 41.03 19.19
C ILE A 744 6.98 40.81 17.91
N ILE A 745 5.66 40.65 18.05
CA ILE A 745 4.77 40.56 16.90
C ILE A 745 4.58 41.95 16.28
N GLU A 746 5.07 42.09 15.06
CA GLU A 746 4.84 43.23 14.19
C GLU A 746 3.58 42.98 13.33
N TYR A 747 2.51 43.70 13.64
CA TYR A 747 1.21 43.52 13.01
C TYR A 747 0.87 44.59 11.97
N GLU A 748 1.50 45.78 12.02
CA GLU A 748 1.22 46.89 11.10
C GLU A 748 1.89 46.67 9.75
N ARG A 749 3.06 46.01 9.75
CA ARG A 749 3.81 45.68 8.53
C ARG A 749 3.40 44.29 8.01
N SER A 750 2.67 44.27 6.88
CA SER A 750 2.02 43.09 6.32
C SER A 750 2.93 41.95 5.85
N GLN A 751 4.26 42.16 5.80
CA GLN A 751 5.25 41.12 5.47
C GLN A 751 5.79 40.36 6.69
N TYR A 752 5.47 40.78 7.92
CA TYR A 752 5.87 40.10 9.16
C TYR A 752 4.91 38.97 9.59
N HIS A 753 3.86 38.72 8.80
CA HIS A 753 2.96 37.60 9.00
C HIS A 753 2.36 37.13 7.67
N THR A 754 2.01 35.84 7.61
CA THR A 754 1.31 35.20 6.49
C THR A 754 0.05 34.50 7.03
N GLU A 755 -0.75 33.89 6.15
CA GLU A 755 -1.86 33.03 6.58
C GLU A 755 -1.45 31.91 7.53
N LYS A 756 -0.20 31.44 7.45
CA LYS A 756 0.24 30.22 8.13
C LYS A 756 1.28 30.43 9.22
N ASN A 757 2.05 31.51 9.16
CA ASN A 757 3.22 31.75 10.03
C ASN A 757 3.28 33.20 10.50
N LEU A 758 3.76 33.39 11.73
CA LEU A 758 4.17 34.67 12.31
C LEU A 758 5.70 34.78 12.29
N PHE A 759 6.23 35.99 12.09
CA PHE A 759 7.68 36.24 12.07
C PHE A 759 8.05 37.30 13.12
N PRO A 760 8.09 36.93 14.42
CA PRO A 760 8.33 37.89 15.50
C PRO A 760 9.76 38.46 15.43
N ILE A 761 9.88 39.78 15.58
CA ILE A 761 11.17 40.49 15.63
C ILE A 761 11.88 40.13 16.93
N GLY A 762 13.13 39.70 16.85
CA GLY A 762 13.90 39.25 18.01
C GLY A 762 13.70 37.78 18.36
N PHE A 763 12.90 37.02 17.61
CA PHE A 763 12.77 35.57 17.80
C PHE A 763 14.14 34.90 17.66
N LYS A 764 14.49 34.05 18.63
CA LYS A 764 15.73 33.26 18.60
C LYS A 764 15.49 31.78 18.82
N SER A 765 16.21 30.96 18.06
CA SER A 765 16.24 29.51 18.26
C SER A 765 17.62 28.93 18.04
N LEU A 766 17.89 27.80 18.71
CA LEU A 766 19.12 27.05 18.53
C LEU A 766 18.85 25.80 17.69
N ARG A 767 19.67 25.60 16.65
CA ARG A 767 19.60 24.45 15.76
C ARG A 767 20.95 23.76 15.63
N GLU A 768 21.04 22.51 16.04
CA GLU A 768 22.25 21.70 15.82
C GLU A 768 22.30 21.15 14.39
N HIS A 769 23.41 21.39 13.68
CA HIS A 769 23.65 20.91 12.31
C HIS A 769 25.14 20.64 12.08
N ASN A 770 25.53 20.04 10.95
CA ASN A 770 26.94 19.89 10.58
C ASN A 770 27.60 21.26 10.52
N SER A 771 28.83 21.35 11.02
CA SER A 771 29.62 22.57 11.00
C SER A 771 30.00 22.95 9.56
N GLN A 772 30.03 24.26 9.28
CA GLN A 772 30.38 24.79 7.95
C GLN A 772 31.89 25.03 7.78
N THR A 773 32.69 24.84 8.82
CA THR A 773 34.14 25.12 8.84
C THR A 773 34.98 23.86 9.11
N ARG A 774 34.46 22.93 9.90
CA ARG A 774 35.11 21.66 10.30
C ARG A 774 34.36 20.45 9.75
N LEU A 775 35.06 19.65 8.93
CA LEU A 775 34.50 18.47 8.27
C LEU A 775 34.20 17.37 9.29
N GLY A 776 33.01 16.79 9.22
CA GLY A 776 32.58 15.69 10.12
C GLY A 776 32.07 16.14 11.49
N GLU A 777 32.29 17.40 11.88
CA GLU A 777 31.83 17.92 13.16
C GLU A 777 30.42 18.55 13.09
N ARG A 778 29.77 18.70 14.25
CA ARG A 778 28.48 19.39 14.39
C ARG A 778 28.63 20.62 15.28
N CYS A 779 27.91 21.68 14.96
CA CYS A 779 27.82 22.89 15.78
C CYS A 779 26.37 23.33 15.95
N GLN A 780 26.13 24.22 16.91
CA GLN A 780 24.84 24.89 17.05
C GLN A 780 24.82 26.15 16.20
N TYR A 781 23.70 26.39 15.54
CA TYR A 781 23.40 27.59 14.78
C TYR A 781 22.33 28.39 15.52
N ILE A 782 22.65 29.64 15.84
CA ILE A 782 21.70 30.61 16.39
C ILE A 782 20.90 31.19 15.23
N CYS A 783 19.61 30.89 15.16
CA CYS A 783 18.69 31.39 14.15
C CYS A 783 17.90 32.56 14.73
N GLU A 784 17.94 33.72 14.08
CA GLU A 784 17.33 34.96 14.56
C GLU A 784 16.45 35.60 13.48
N ILE A 785 15.31 36.15 13.89
CA ILE A 785 14.50 37.05 13.06
C ILE A 785 14.76 38.48 13.54
N LEU A 786 15.17 39.36 12.62
CA LEU A 786 15.52 40.75 12.88
C LEU A 786 14.51 41.68 12.23
N ASP A 787 14.47 42.93 12.70
CA ASP A 787 13.75 43.99 12.02
C ASP A 787 14.51 44.40 10.75
N GLY A 788 13.96 44.04 9.59
CA GLY A 788 14.48 44.41 8.27
C GLY A 788 13.78 45.62 7.64
N GLY A 789 13.05 46.42 8.42
CA GLY A 789 12.25 47.53 7.92
C GLY A 789 10.95 47.05 7.31
N SER A 790 10.85 46.99 5.98
CA SER A 790 9.59 46.62 5.30
C SER A 790 9.23 45.14 5.40
N LYS A 791 10.21 44.26 5.66
CA LYS A 791 10.07 42.81 5.75
C LYS A 791 11.07 42.22 6.76
N PRO A 792 10.81 41.04 7.36
CA PRO A 792 11.74 40.43 8.30
C PRO A 792 13.08 40.10 7.63
N GLN A 793 14.17 40.29 8.36
CA GLN A 793 15.48 39.75 8.01
C GLN A 793 15.77 38.51 8.83
N TYR A 794 16.42 37.53 8.22
CA TYR A 794 16.76 36.26 8.85
C TYR A 794 18.26 36.19 8.97
N ARG A 795 18.77 35.91 10.18
CA ARG A 795 20.19 35.74 10.44
C ARG A 795 20.42 34.35 11.02
N VAL A 796 21.47 33.68 10.56
CA VAL A 796 21.93 32.43 11.16
C VAL A 796 23.41 32.54 11.48
N THR A 797 23.75 32.36 12.75
CA THR A 797 25.12 32.47 13.27
C THR A 797 25.59 31.12 13.78
N PRO A 798 26.58 30.47 13.13
CA PRO A 798 27.22 29.28 13.68
C PRO A 798 28.01 29.63 14.95
N GLN A 799 27.81 28.88 16.02
CA GLN A 799 28.50 29.12 17.29
C GLN A 799 30.01 28.86 17.22
N ASP A 800 30.47 28.04 16.29
CA ASP A 800 31.88 27.76 16.07
C ASP A 800 32.53 28.66 15.01
N ASP A 801 31.76 29.58 14.44
CA ASP A 801 32.24 30.61 13.51
C ASP A 801 31.42 31.91 13.66
N PRO A 802 31.41 32.55 14.85
CA PRO A 802 30.46 33.62 15.16
C PRO A 802 30.60 34.88 14.30
N GLU A 803 31.78 35.11 13.72
CA GLU A 803 32.06 36.27 12.86
C GLU A 803 31.42 36.16 11.47
N ASN A 804 31.08 34.93 11.02
CA ASN A 804 30.55 34.66 9.69
C ASN A 804 29.06 34.33 9.70
N SER A 805 28.27 35.19 10.35
CA SER A 805 26.81 35.09 10.31
C SER A 805 26.25 35.29 8.89
N ILE A 806 25.20 34.54 8.55
CA ILE A 806 24.55 34.62 7.24
C ILE A 806 23.19 35.30 7.39
N THR A 807 23.07 36.48 6.76
CA THR A 807 21.82 37.26 6.72
C THR A 807 21.19 37.23 5.34
N ARG A 808 19.90 36.90 5.27
CA ARG A 808 19.07 36.86 4.05
C ARG A 808 17.67 37.41 4.32
N ASP A 809 16.91 37.61 3.24
CA ASP A 809 15.52 38.05 3.29
C ASP A 809 14.51 36.89 3.43
N SER A 810 15.00 35.66 3.55
CA SER A 810 14.19 34.48 3.84
C SER A 810 14.96 33.47 4.70
N SER A 811 14.26 32.77 5.59
CA SER A 811 14.82 31.69 6.41
C SER A 811 15.41 30.56 5.56
N THR A 812 14.79 30.25 4.42
CA THR A 812 15.29 29.26 3.46
C THR A 812 16.61 29.72 2.83
N GLY A 813 16.74 31.00 2.48
CA GLY A 813 17.96 31.57 1.91
C GLY A 813 19.18 31.36 2.82
N CYS A 814 19.05 31.65 4.12
CA CYS A 814 20.15 31.43 5.08
C CYS A 814 20.63 29.98 5.08
N TRP A 815 19.70 29.03 5.12
CA TRP A 815 20.05 27.61 5.22
C TRP A 815 20.51 26.99 3.90
N ILE A 816 20.11 27.54 2.76
CA ILE A 816 20.70 27.16 1.46
C ILE A 816 22.19 27.47 1.46
N ASP A 817 22.59 28.66 1.91
CA ASP A 817 24.00 29.07 1.90
C ASP A 817 24.85 28.29 2.90
N ILE A 818 24.31 27.99 4.09
CA ILE A 818 24.95 27.08 5.05
C ILE A 818 25.16 25.70 4.43
N CYS A 819 24.12 25.14 3.81
CA CYS A 819 24.21 23.81 3.21
C CYS A 819 25.15 23.77 2.00
N LYS A 820 25.27 24.86 1.23
CA LYS A 820 26.26 24.98 0.16
C LYS A 820 27.68 24.95 0.71
N LYS A 821 27.99 25.77 1.73
CA LYS A 821 29.29 25.76 2.41
C LYS A 821 29.65 24.38 2.97
N ILE A 822 28.69 23.69 3.58
CA ILE A 822 28.88 22.32 4.09
C ILE A 822 29.14 21.33 2.94
N ASN A 823 28.41 21.42 1.82
CA ASN A 823 28.60 20.53 0.68
C ASN A 823 29.96 20.76 0.01
N GLU A 824 30.40 22.02 -0.11
CA GLU A 824 31.73 22.40 -0.61
C GLU A 824 32.82 21.81 0.29
N LEU A 825 32.66 21.94 1.62
CA LEU A 825 33.58 21.36 2.61
C LEU A 825 33.63 19.82 2.52
N GLN A 826 32.53 19.17 2.17
CA GLN A 826 32.43 17.71 1.98
C GLN A 826 32.91 17.22 0.60
N GLY A 827 33.34 18.11 -0.30
CA GLY A 827 33.74 17.75 -1.67
C GLY A 827 32.57 17.33 -2.58
N ASN A 828 31.32 17.60 -2.18
CA ASN A 828 30.12 17.21 -2.92
C ASN A 828 29.77 18.24 -4.02
N LYS A 829 29.91 17.86 -5.30
CA LYS A 829 29.59 18.72 -6.47
C LYS A 829 28.09 18.80 -6.83
N ARG A 830 27.18 18.74 -5.84
CA ARG A 830 25.73 18.86 -6.12
C ARG A 830 25.36 20.32 -6.36
N SER A 831 24.81 20.62 -7.55
CA SER A 831 24.44 21.99 -7.96
C SER A 831 23.14 22.51 -7.33
N THR A 832 22.31 21.64 -6.73
CA THR A 832 21.00 22.02 -6.18
C THR A 832 20.84 21.58 -4.73
N VAL A 833 20.39 22.51 -3.89
CA VAL A 833 20.14 22.31 -2.45
C VAL A 833 18.70 22.71 -2.16
N THR A 834 17.92 21.80 -1.56
CA THR A 834 16.54 22.06 -1.14
C THR A 834 16.43 22.00 0.38
N VAL A 835 15.91 23.07 0.99
CA VAL A 835 15.78 23.19 2.45
C VAL A 835 14.45 23.85 2.82
N SER A 836 13.81 23.39 3.90
CA SER A 836 12.67 24.05 4.53
C SER A 836 13.15 25.05 5.59
N GLY A 837 13.24 26.34 5.23
CA GLY A 837 13.66 27.41 6.15
C GLY A 837 12.84 27.52 7.43
N PRO A 838 11.49 27.52 7.38
CA PRO A 838 10.65 27.59 8.58
C PRO A 838 10.84 26.42 9.54
N GLU A 839 11.07 25.20 9.02
CA GLU A 839 11.39 24.04 9.85
C GLU A 839 12.80 24.16 10.45
N ARG A 840 13.75 24.72 9.71
CA ARG A 840 15.11 24.94 10.20
C ARG A 840 15.19 25.96 11.34
N PHE A 841 14.43 27.05 11.22
CA PHE A 841 14.24 28.07 12.26
C PHE A 841 13.28 27.63 13.39
N GLY A 842 12.64 26.47 13.28
CA GLY A 842 11.69 25.98 14.29
C GLY A 842 10.33 26.67 14.34
N LEU A 843 10.04 27.55 13.37
CA LEU A 843 8.75 28.23 13.22
C LEU A 843 7.60 27.27 12.91
N ALA A 844 7.92 26.07 12.42
CA ALA A 844 6.96 25.01 12.13
C ALA A 844 6.66 24.10 13.34
N ASP A 845 7.39 24.25 14.46
CA ASP A 845 7.16 23.44 15.66
C ASP A 845 5.83 23.84 16.32
N VAL A 846 5.01 22.84 16.66
CA VAL A 846 3.66 23.05 17.21
C VAL A 846 3.70 23.87 18.50
N ASN A 847 4.68 23.65 19.38
CA ASN A 847 4.80 24.39 20.63
C ASN A 847 5.25 25.83 20.40
N VAL A 848 6.09 26.07 19.39
CA VAL A 848 6.51 27.42 18.99
C VAL A 848 5.34 28.18 18.38
N ILE A 849 4.50 27.52 17.58
CA ILE A 849 3.28 28.13 17.03
C ILE A 849 2.30 28.51 18.15
N LYS A 850 2.09 27.64 19.14
CA LYS A 850 1.29 27.97 20.35
C LYS A 850 1.82 29.22 21.04
N LEU A 851 3.13 29.24 21.27
CA LEU A 851 3.79 30.33 21.97
C LEU A 851 3.65 31.65 21.19
N MET A 852 3.86 31.61 19.86
CA MET A 852 3.70 32.78 18.99
C MET A 852 2.26 33.32 18.97
N GLN A 853 1.25 32.44 19.03
CA GLN A 853 -0.16 32.84 19.11
C GLN A 853 -0.52 33.47 20.47
N GLN A 854 0.23 33.15 21.52
CA GLN A 854 0.07 33.72 22.85
C GLN A 854 0.79 35.07 23.02
N LEU A 855 1.62 35.47 22.05
CA LEU A 855 2.31 36.75 22.11
C LEU A 855 1.36 37.95 21.96
N PRO A 856 1.64 39.07 22.64
CA PRO A 856 0.89 40.31 22.45
C PRO A 856 0.85 40.70 20.97
N ASN A 857 -0.32 41.18 20.51
CA ASN A 857 -0.60 41.61 19.13
C ASN A 857 -0.66 40.49 18.06
N ALA A 858 -0.45 39.21 18.40
CA ALA A 858 -0.69 38.10 17.46
C ALA A 858 -2.10 38.13 16.87
N ASN A 859 -3.09 38.54 17.66
CA ASN A 859 -4.49 38.68 17.26
C ASN A 859 -4.76 39.87 16.33
N LYS A 860 -3.82 40.82 16.21
CA LYS A 860 -3.92 41.99 15.32
C LYS A 860 -3.36 41.71 13.92
N CYS A 861 -2.67 40.58 13.71
CA CYS A 861 -2.14 40.18 12.41
C CYS A 861 -3.25 39.77 11.44
N GLN A 862 -3.72 40.71 10.63
CA GLN A 862 -4.92 40.56 9.79
C GLN A 862 -4.90 39.36 8.83
N ARG A 863 -3.72 38.97 8.34
CA ARG A 863 -3.60 37.84 7.40
C ARG A 863 -3.48 36.49 8.11
N TYR A 864 -3.11 36.46 9.39
CA TYR A 864 -2.76 35.24 10.09
C TYR A 864 -3.99 34.47 10.56
N GLN A 865 -4.05 33.17 10.26
CA GLN A 865 -5.14 32.29 10.70
C GLN A 865 -4.73 31.54 11.96
N TYR A 866 -5.45 31.79 13.05
CA TYR A 866 -5.29 31.04 14.30
C TYR A 866 -5.63 29.56 14.08
N ARG A 867 -4.85 28.68 14.73
CA ARG A 867 -5.05 27.23 14.67
C ARG A 867 -5.72 26.81 15.98
N ALA A 868 -7.01 26.50 15.92
CA ALA A 868 -7.83 26.18 17.11
C ALA A 868 -7.53 24.79 17.72
N ASP A 869 -6.94 23.88 16.94
CA ASP A 869 -6.72 22.48 17.33
C ASP A 869 -5.28 22.18 17.81
N ILE A 870 -4.56 23.25 18.17
CA ILE A 870 -3.21 23.20 18.70
C ILE A 870 -3.28 23.79 20.09
#